data_AF-A0A660UTM7-F1
#
_entry.id   AF-A0A660UTM7-F1
#
_cell.length_a   1.000
_cell.length_b   1.000
_cell.length_c   1.000
_cell.angle_alpha   90.00
_cell.angle_beta   90.00
_cell.angle_gamma   90.00
#
_symmetry.space_group_name_H-M   'P 1'
#
loop_
_entity.id
_entity.type
_entity.pdbx_description
1 polymer ?
#
loop_
_entity_poly.entity_id
_entity_poly.type
_entity_poly.pdbx_seq_one_letter_code
_entity_poly.pdbx_strand_id
1 'polypeptide(L)'
;KLGSDDSFKAWVNGNLVGSERVARGCETDQNIMPVKLKKGLNTLLLKIEDNVGAYKFIARFTDMNDQPLRTVKVRLPVSSKQDKTFFTLQGAIYDTDKPFKADKKGITKIGVIKTKKVEKPYYSGQWYTATVPDTLDLAYRAKLAIRAMGNMVDPNDEYMAWGDIYLNNSTPYLKHAAWDGACTPKYLDAMTQLRLACGTDEFIDAENGMEAMILSKLDKDDGLYYYLVTDPVRLWHYDAEYTNAGSTGMEIEDCTSPTASAMVLNSLVIRNNLDFPYEKQIQALVRGIEEAAIKKDDYAYYPDGGKGVYPFTRPRSGWKDTTEPGLPGYTGIEMGNVTDIHRGLRPLSLWAAGSEDKQALDFAGRLVRFFIKPHHWGNPSDPPSVAGSELGHYPGYHFGAYSHGLKDLLAYGVVTGNASICDFVRSGYEHLRSNGIHRMGYFAYQTTGVYEAGCNQGDMLAVAIKMSHAGIGDYWDDVDRIIRNHHVESQFVDRDLLERMVQNNPNRLLPRGYPGEYCTDNVVDRVIGSFPSNMSATSIIPGHYIMCCPANGSRGLAYAWDAIVDGRGDKAKVNLLLNRASKWVDVDSYLPYEGKVVIHNKIAKQVSVRIPIWVDRSKLQATVNGTKRDLSWLGAYLIFGDMKPNDTLQLDFPVTEETLRLTATEGKEKVTYTIMFRGNTVVDISPRDDSPGVYPVYLRDHMKAKKAPMKTIQRFVADKEVVRW
;
A
#
# COMPACT_ATOMS: atom_id res chain seq x y z
N LYS A 1 40.45 17.30 -21.37
CA LYS A 1 40.88 18.66 -20.96
C LYS A 1 39.72 19.36 -20.25
N LEU A 2 40.00 20.12 -19.19
CA LEU A 2 38.99 20.73 -18.32
C LEU A 2 39.41 22.13 -17.86
N GLY A 3 38.46 23.06 -17.94
CA GLY A 3 38.45 24.34 -17.24
C GLY A 3 37.39 24.33 -16.15
N SER A 4 37.66 24.96 -15.01
CA SER A 4 36.71 25.10 -13.91
C SER A 4 36.84 26.46 -13.26
N ASP A 5 35.70 27.02 -12.87
CA ASP A 5 35.64 28.05 -11.84
C ASP A 5 35.93 27.35 -10.51
N ASP A 6 36.95 27.83 -9.83
CA ASP A 6 37.54 27.25 -8.64
C ASP A 6 37.91 25.76 -8.80
N SER A 7 37.57 24.97 -7.79
CA SER A 7 38.10 23.63 -7.58
C SER A 7 37.28 22.60 -8.34
N PHE A 8 37.91 21.50 -8.74
CA PHE A 8 37.19 20.41 -9.40
C PHE A 8 37.66 19.03 -8.95
N LYS A 9 36.76 18.06 -9.14
CA LYS A 9 37.09 16.63 -9.22
C LYS A 9 36.42 16.03 -10.45
N ALA A 10 37.18 15.25 -11.20
CA ALA A 10 36.77 14.61 -12.44
C ALA A 10 36.94 13.10 -12.33
N TRP A 11 35.87 12.37 -12.68
CA TRP A 11 35.91 10.91 -12.79
C TRP A 11 35.49 10.47 -14.18
N VAL A 12 36.24 9.53 -14.75
CA VAL A 12 35.87 8.84 -15.99
C VAL A 12 35.70 7.37 -15.69
N ASN A 13 34.52 6.84 -16.01
CA ASN A 13 34.14 5.45 -15.73
C ASN A 13 34.37 5.05 -14.26
N GLY A 14 34.12 5.97 -13.33
CA GLY A 14 34.17 5.75 -11.88
C GLY A 14 35.57 5.87 -11.29
N ASN A 15 36.57 6.09 -12.14
CA ASN A 15 37.95 6.31 -11.72
C ASN A 15 38.22 7.80 -11.65
N LEU A 16 38.81 8.27 -10.55
CA LEU A 16 39.24 9.65 -10.43
C LEU A 16 40.39 9.89 -11.42
N VAL A 17 40.19 10.81 -12.36
CA VAL A 17 41.17 11.12 -13.42
C VAL A 17 41.84 12.47 -13.24
N GLY A 18 41.28 13.33 -12.39
CA GLY A 18 41.92 14.55 -11.97
C GLY A 18 41.15 15.26 -10.90
N SER A 19 41.88 16.01 -10.09
CA SER A 19 41.30 16.89 -9.09
C SER A 19 42.27 18.01 -8.82
N GLU A 20 41.76 19.20 -8.66
CA GLU A 20 42.57 20.36 -8.27
C GLU A 20 41.76 21.19 -7.28
N ARG A 21 42.41 21.56 -6.19
CA ARG A 21 41.86 22.49 -5.22
C ARG A 21 42.53 23.84 -5.41
N VAL A 22 41.81 24.77 -6.02
CA VAL A 22 42.30 26.08 -6.44
C VAL A 22 41.14 27.07 -6.47
N ALA A 23 41.43 28.35 -6.26
CA ALA A 23 40.49 29.43 -6.45
C ALA A 23 40.89 30.21 -7.72
N ARG A 24 40.04 30.22 -8.75
CA ARG A 24 40.35 30.81 -10.07
C ARG A 24 39.09 30.91 -10.93
N GLY A 25 39.10 31.78 -11.94
CA GLY A 25 38.09 31.78 -12.98
C GLY A 25 38.19 30.58 -13.93
N CYS A 26 37.06 30.18 -14.53
CA CYS A 26 37.04 29.14 -15.56
C CYS A 26 37.68 29.60 -16.88
N GLU A 27 38.78 28.96 -17.30
CA GLU A 27 39.39 29.14 -18.63
C GLU A 27 39.51 27.82 -19.40
N THR A 28 39.63 27.89 -20.72
CA THR A 28 39.71 26.70 -21.58
C THR A 28 41.00 25.91 -21.31
N ASP A 29 40.87 24.59 -21.16
CA ASP A 29 41.99 23.64 -21.09
C ASP A 29 43.00 23.84 -19.95
N GLN A 30 42.63 24.55 -18.88
CA GLN A 30 43.47 24.74 -17.68
C GLN A 30 44.07 23.44 -17.15
N ASN A 31 43.33 22.33 -17.29
CA ASN A 31 43.73 21.01 -16.84
C ASN A 31 43.72 20.02 -17.99
N ILE A 32 44.84 19.33 -18.16
CA ILE A 32 45.00 18.26 -19.15
C ILE A 32 45.24 16.97 -18.39
N MET A 33 44.23 16.10 -18.43
CA MET A 33 44.29 14.77 -17.82
C MET A 33 44.28 13.73 -18.95
N PRO A 34 45.34 12.92 -19.10
CA PRO A 34 45.30 11.79 -20.01
C PRO A 34 44.31 10.76 -19.47
N VAL A 35 43.35 10.36 -20.31
CA VAL A 35 42.34 9.38 -19.94
C VAL A 35 42.23 8.31 -21.01
N LYS A 36 41.94 7.08 -20.59
CA LYS A 36 41.69 5.97 -21.50
C LYS A 36 40.18 5.71 -21.59
N LEU A 37 39.61 5.94 -22.76
CA LEU A 37 38.21 5.62 -23.03
C LEU A 37 38.07 4.12 -23.38
N LYS A 38 37.00 3.48 -22.90
CA LYS A 38 36.62 2.13 -23.31
C LYS A 38 35.80 2.18 -24.59
N LYS A 39 35.80 1.10 -25.38
CA LYS A 39 34.91 0.98 -26.55
C LYS A 39 33.44 1.05 -26.09
N GLY A 40 32.62 1.85 -26.76
CA GLY A 40 31.21 2.06 -26.40
C GLY A 40 31.00 3.20 -25.42
N LEU A 41 30.07 3.04 -24.48
CA LEU A 41 29.70 4.11 -23.54
C LEU A 41 30.84 4.43 -22.58
N ASN A 42 31.12 5.72 -22.38
CA ASN A 42 31.94 6.25 -21.30
C ASN A 42 31.16 7.27 -20.48
N THR A 43 31.31 7.24 -19.15
CA THR A 43 30.67 8.21 -18.25
C THR A 43 31.71 9.18 -17.69
N LEU A 44 31.49 10.48 -17.86
CA LEU A 44 32.25 11.54 -17.21
C LEU A 44 31.38 12.14 -16.08
N LEU A 45 31.87 12.11 -14.85
CA LEU A 45 31.31 12.85 -13.72
C LEU A 45 32.26 14.00 -13.38
N LEU A 46 31.74 15.22 -13.35
CA LEU A 46 32.46 16.40 -12.91
C LEU A 46 31.77 16.96 -11.68
N LYS A 47 32.56 17.21 -10.62
CA LYS A 47 32.12 17.98 -9.46
C LYS A 47 32.93 19.27 -9.45
N ILE A 48 32.22 20.39 -9.51
CA ILE A 48 32.79 21.73 -9.37
C ILE A 48 32.52 22.20 -7.95
N GLU A 49 33.55 22.66 -7.27
CA GLU A 49 33.48 23.25 -5.94
C GLU A 49 33.73 24.74 -6.11
N ASP A 50 32.63 25.49 -6.05
CA ASP A 50 32.59 26.95 -6.16
C ASP A 50 32.84 27.55 -4.79
N ASN A 51 33.71 28.54 -4.71
CA ASN A 51 34.08 29.20 -3.46
C ASN A 51 33.18 30.42 -3.20
N VAL A 52 33.03 31.31 -4.19
CA VAL A 52 32.15 32.48 -4.12
C VAL A 52 31.63 32.87 -5.51
N GLY A 53 30.31 32.90 -5.70
CA GLY A 53 29.69 33.47 -6.90
C GLY A 53 28.87 32.47 -7.70
N ALA A 54 28.99 32.53 -9.03
CA ALA A 54 28.36 31.59 -9.95
C ALA A 54 29.44 30.70 -10.56
N TYR A 55 29.15 29.41 -10.68
CA TYR A 55 30.13 28.44 -11.16
C TYR A 55 30.10 28.28 -12.69
N LYS A 56 31.23 27.90 -13.26
CA LYS A 56 31.39 27.55 -14.67
C LYS A 56 32.38 26.41 -14.87
N PHE A 57 32.21 25.62 -15.93
CA PHE A 57 33.23 24.67 -16.35
C PHE A 57 33.21 24.47 -17.87
N ILE A 58 34.33 24.00 -18.42
CA ILE A 58 34.49 23.65 -19.84
C ILE A 58 35.18 22.30 -19.90
N ALA A 59 34.59 21.30 -20.56
CA ALA A 59 35.22 20.00 -20.73
C ALA A 59 35.24 19.58 -22.20
N ARG A 60 36.40 19.12 -22.68
CA ARG A 60 36.55 18.55 -24.03
C ARG A 60 37.48 17.34 -24.06
N PHE A 61 37.20 16.41 -24.96
CA PHE A 61 38.07 15.28 -25.25
C PHE A 61 38.75 15.47 -26.61
N THR A 62 40.06 15.27 -26.64
CA THR A 62 40.88 15.25 -27.84
C THR A 62 41.70 13.96 -27.85
N ASP A 63 42.25 13.59 -29.01
CA ASP A 63 43.29 12.57 -29.04
C ASP A 63 44.61 13.13 -28.48
N MET A 64 45.64 12.28 -28.41
CA MET A 64 46.94 12.68 -27.86
C MET A 64 47.66 13.74 -28.72
N ASN A 65 47.19 14.01 -29.94
CA ASN A 65 47.68 15.06 -30.84
C ASN A 65 46.81 16.32 -30.82
N ASP A 66 45.96 16.44 -29.79
CA ASP A 66 44.97 17.49 -29.59
C ASP A 66 43.92 17.64 -30.70
N GLN A 67 43.72 16.58 -31.49
CA GLN A 67 42.69 16.58 -32.52
C GLN A 67 41.33 16.21 -31.92
N PRO A 68 40.23 16.81 -32.38
CA PRO A 68 38.89 16.45 -31.92
C PRO A 68 38.59 14.96 -32.16
N LEU A 69 37.99 14.30 -31.17
CA LEU A 69 37.52 12.93 -31.32
C LEU A 69 36.26 12.89 -32.19
N ARG A 70 36.44 12.75 -33.51
CA ARG A 70 35.34 12.79 -34.51
C ARG A 70 34.33 11.64 -34.40
N THR A 71 34.65 10.58 -33.67
CA THR A 71 33.83 9.37 -33.52
C THR A 71 33.02 9.34 -32.22
N VAL A 72 33.17 10.34 -31.34
CA VAL A 72 32.56 10.37 -30.02
C VAL A 72 31.33 11.28 -30.03
N LYS A 73 30.20 10.74 -29.57
CA LYS A 73 28.92 11.45 -29.39
C LYS A 73 28.71 11.73 -27.90
N VAL A 74 28.32 12.95 -27.56
CA VAL A 74 28.14 13.40 -26.16
C VAL A 74 26.65 13.46 -25.82
N ARG A 75 26.30 13.04 -24.59
CA ARG A 75 24.92 13.13 -24.08
C ARG A 75 24.89 13.75 -22.69
N LEU A 76 23.99 14.73 -22.52
CA LEU A 76 23.78 15.47 -21.27
C LEU A 76 22.49 15.00 -20.54
N PRO A 77 22.40 15.15 -19.21
CA PRO A 77 21.15 14.96 -18.48
C PRO A 77 20.15 16.11 -18.74
N VAL A 78 18.86 15.84 -18.53
CA VAL A 78 17.72 16.67 -18.98
C VAL A 78 17.63 18.04 -18.26
N SER A 79 18.33 18.23 -17.13
CA SER A 79 18.24 19.44 -16.30
C SER A 79 19.34 20.49 -16.50
N SER A 80 20.34 20.26 -17.36
CA SER A 80 21.39 21.27 -17.60
C SER A 80 20.89 22.38 -18.52
N LYS A 81 20.69 23.59 -17.98
CA LYS A 81 20.51 24.81 -18.79
C LYS A 81 21.76 25.02 -19.66
N GLN A 82 21.63 24.86 -20.97
CA GLN A 82 22.65 25.26 -21.92
C GLN A 82 22.63 26.79 -22.07
N ASP A 83 23.72 27.46 -21.72
CA ASP A 83 24.01 28.79 -22.26
C ASP A 83 24.70 28.65 -23.62
N LYS A 84 24.30 29.52 -24.57
CA LYS A 84 24.43 29.42 -26.03
C LYS A 84 25.86 29.45 -26.62
N THR A 85 26.87 28.92 -25.95
CA THR A 85 28.27 29.01 -26.42
C THR A 85 28.95 27.64 -26.39
N PHE A 86 28.46 26.70 -27.18
CA PHE A 86 29.17 25.44 -27.43
C PHE A 86 29.27 25.16 -28.93
N PHE A 87 30.50 25.27 -29.45
CA PHE A 87 30.85 24.76 -30.77
C PHE A 87 30.89 23.23 -30.70
N THR A 88 29.81 22.57 -31.09
CA THR A 88 29.86 21.18 -31.56
C THR A 88 30.02 21.22 -33.08
N LEU A 89 30.98 20.45 -33.63
CA LEU A 89 31.04 20.22 -35.09
C LEU A 89 29.65 19.77 -35.57
N GLN A 90 29.10 20.49 -36.55
CA GLN A 90 27.81 20.19 -37.18
C GLN A 90 27.75 18.68 -37.53
N GLY A 91 26.73 17.98 -37.01
CA GLY A 91 26.55 16.54 -37.20
C GLY A 91 27.07 15.62 -36.07
N ALA A 92 27.63 16.16 -34.98
CA ALA A 92 28.10 15.37 -33.83
C ALA A 92 27.06 15.22 -32.69
N ILE A 93 25.92 15.92 -32.77
CA ILE A 93 24.77 15.71 -31.87
C ILE A 93 23.84 14.71 -32.55
N TYR A 94 23.65 13.56 -31.90
CA TYR A 94 22.67 12.58 -32.32
C TYR A 94 21.37 12.91 -31.57
N ASP A 95 20.45 13.57 -32.26
CA ASP A 95 19.07 13.68 -31.81
C ASP A 95 18.42 12.32 -32.06
N THR A 96 17.97 11.66 -31.00
CA THR A 96 17.21 10.43 -31.11
C THR A 96 16.03 10.55 -30.19
N ASP A 97 14.85 10.25 -30.72
CA ASP A 97 13.56 10.08 -30.03
C ASP A 97 13.58 9.01 -28.91
N LYS A 98 14.76 8.54 -28.50
CA LYS A 98 15.00 7.66 -27.36
C LYS A 98 16.20 8.16 -26.54
N PRO A 99 15.98 8.72 -25.35
CA PRO A 99 17.07 9.09 -24.44
C PRO A 99 17.98 7.87 -24.13
N PHE A 100 19.29 7.99 -24.32
CA PHE A 100 20.26 6.97 -23.88
C PHE A 100 20.15 6.68 -22.37
N LYS A 101 20.10 5.42 -21.97
CA LYS A 101 20.17 5.03 -20.56
C LYS A 101 21.63 4.95 -20.15
N ALA A 102 22.03 5.69 -19.12
CA ALA A 102 23.35 5.53 -18.52
C ALA A 102 23.50 4.09 -18.01
N ASP A 103 24.36 3.30 -18.66
CA ASP A 103 24.84 2.05 -18.07
C ASP A 103 25.70 2.42 -16.85
N LYS A 104 25.34 1.76 -15.74
CA LYS A 104 25.71 1.97 -14.34
C LYS A 104 27.20 1.79 -14.01
N LYS A 105 28.10 1.66 -14.99
CA LYS A 105 29.52 1.43 -14.72
C LYS A 105 30.36 2.68 -15.00
N GLY A 106 30.21 3.70 -14.14
CA GLY A 106 31.15 4.80 -14.18
C GLY A 106 30.96 6.06 -13.33
N ILE A 107 30.08 6.06 -12.32
CA ILE A 107 29.92 7.18 -11.39
C ILE A 107 30.39 6.70 -10.02
N THR A 108 31.40 7.35 -9.47
CA THR A 108 31.90 7.11 -8.11
C THR A 108 30.88 7.71 -7.14
N LYS A 109 30.24 6.83 -6.37
CA LYS A 109 29.15 7.09 -5.42
C LYS A 109 29.47 8.21 -4.43
N ILE A 110 28.56 9.18 -4.35
CA ILE A 110 28.24 9.88 -3.10
C ILE A 110 27.68 8.80 -2.16
N GLY A 111 28.11 8.82 -0.89
CA GLY A 111 27.98 7.72 0.05
C GLY A 111 26.58 7.11 0.11
N VAL A 112 26.41 5.96 -0.53
CA VAL A 112 25.31 5.05 -0.27
C VAL A 112 25.73 4.25 0.95
N ILE A 113 24.96 4.33 2.05
CA ILE A 113 25.01 3.33 3.12
C ILE A 113 25.10 1.97 2.43
N LYS A 114 26.15 1.19 2.70
CA LYS A 114 26.28 -0.15 2.12
C LYS A 114 25.14 -1.03 2.67
N THR A 115 23.95 -0.94 2.09
CA THR A 115 23.05 -2.08 2.09
C THR A 115 23.79 -3.17 1.31
N LYS A 116 24.01 -4.32 1.94
CA LYS A 116 24.45 -5.53 1.24
C LYS A 116 23.60 -5.64 -0.02
N LYS A 117 24.19 -6.08 -1.13
CA LYS A 117 23.40 -6.53 -2.28
C LYS A 117 22.53 -7.67 -1.75
N VAL A 118 21.29 -7.36 -1.36
CA VAL A 118 20.39 -8.34 -0.75
C VAL A 118 20.06 -9.32 -1.87
N GLU A 119 20.42 -10.58 -1.66
CA GLU A 119 19.99 -11.68 -2.51
C GLU A 119 18.46 -11.60 -2.68
N LYS A 120 17.92 -11.98 -3.84
CA LYS A 120 16.47 -11.92 -4.10
C LYS A 120 15.71 -12.42 -2.85
N PRO A 121 14.66 -11.74 -2.38
CA PRO A 121 13.83 -12.30 -1.33
C PRO A 121 13.25 -13.64 -1.84
N TYR A 122 13.12 -14.55 -0.88
CA TYR A 122 12.91 -15.98 -1.03
C TYR A 122 11.54 -16.39 -1.61
N TYR A 123 10.85 -15.52 -2.36
CA TYR A 123 9.56 -15.83 -2.95
C TYR A 123 9.75 -16.83 -4.09
N SER A 124 9.42 -18.08 -3.80
CA SER A 124 9.48 -19.22 -4.71
C SER A 124 8.06 -19.61 -5.12
N GLY A 125 7.96 -20.23 -6.29
CA GLY A 125 6.70 -20.67 -6.84
C GLY A 125 6.84 -21.12 -8.28
N GLN A 126 5.72 -21.54 -8.85
CA GLN A 126 5.68 -22.10 -10.19
C GLN A 126 4.90 -21.20 -11.14
N TRP A 127 5.41 -21.08 -12.35
CA TRP A 127 4.78 -20.35 -13.45
C TRP A 127 4.27 -21.33 -14.50
N TYR A 128 3.09 -21.06 -15.04
CA TYR A 128 2.55 -21.78 -16.19
C TYR A 128 1.64 -20.90 -17.02
N THR A 129 1.55 -21.23 -18.31
CA THR A 129 0.65 -20.56 -19.24
C THR A 129 -0.76 -21.13 -19.11
N ALA A 130 -1.77 -20.27 -19.10
CA ALA A 130 -3.17 -20.68 -19.17
C ALA A 130 -4.00 -19.71 -20.02
N THR A 131 -5.02 -20.24 -20.69
CA THR A 131 -6.07 -19.43 -21.34
C THR A 131 -7.28 -19.36 -20.43
N VAL A 132 -7.64 -18.14 -20.03
CA VAL A 132 -8.60 -17.88 -18.94
C VAL A 132 -9.60 -16.81 -19.38
N PRO A 133 -10.78 -16.72 -18.74
CA PRO A 133 -11.68 -15.59 -18.93
C PRO A 133 -10.97 -14.28 -18.56
N ASP A 134 -11.07 -13.29 -19.43
CA ASP A 134 -10.61 -11.93 -19.18
C ASP A 134 -11.62 -11.17 -18.31
N THR A 135 -11.75 -11.66 -17.08
CA THR A 135 -12.56 -11.10 -16.01
C THR A 135 -11.64 -10.64 -14.87
N LEU A 136 -12.20 -10.20 -13.73
CA LEU A 136 -11.42 -9.66 -12.62
C LEU A 136 -10.32 -10.63 -12.17
N ASP A 137 -9.08 -10.16 -12.25
CA ASP A 137 -7.88 -10.90 -11.85
C ASP A 137 -7.13 -10.10 -10.77
N LEU A 138 -7.21 -10.57 -9.53
CA LEU A 138 -6.58 -9.89 -8.39
C LEU A 138 -5.05 -10.03 -8.38
N ALA A 139 -4.48 -11.04 -9.03
CA ALA A 139 -3.02 -11.14 -9.16
C ALA A 139 -2.47 -10.04 -10.09
N TYR A 140 -3.21 -9.71 -11.16
CA TYR A 140 -2.87 -8.56 -11.99
C TYR A 140 -2.99 -7.23 -11.22
N ARG A 141 -4.09 -7.05 -10.46
CA ARG A 141 -4.31 -5.86 -9.61
C ARG A 141 -3.21 -5.70 -8.55
N ALA A 142 -2.77 -6.82 -7.95
CA ALA A 142 -1.67 -6.87 -7.00
C ALA A 142 -0.34 -6.43 -7.63
N LYS A 143 -0.07 -6.84 -8.88
CA LYS A 143 1.12 -6.41 -9.61
C LYS A 143 1.14 -4.90 -9.84
N LEU A 144 -0.01 -4.30 -10.16
CA LEU A 144 -0.13 -2.83 -10.29
C LEU A 144 0.11 -2.13 -8.95
N ALA A 145 -0.44 -2.66 -7.86
CA ALA A 145 -0.21 -2.13 -6.52
C ALA A 145 1.28 -2.15 -6.10
N ILE A 146 2.01 -3.22 -6.40
CA ILE A 146 3.47 -3.29 -6.17
C ILE A 146 4.21 -2.23 -6.98
N ARG A 147 3.83 -2.01 -8.24
CA ARG A 147 4.44 -0.97 -9.09
C ARG A 147 4.23 0.42 -8.51
N ALA A 148 3.01 0.75 -8.12
CA ALA A 148 2.69 2.00 -7.44
C ALA A 148 3.56 2.19 -6.19
N MET A 149 3.52 1.24 -5.25
CA MET A 149 4.27 1.34 -4.00
C MET A 149 5.79 1.46 -4.23
N GLY A 150 6.35 0.61 -5.10
CA GLY A 150 7.77 0.64 -5.43
C GLY A 150 8.21 1.93 -6.14
N ASN A 151 7.34 2.50 -6.97
CA ASN A 151 7.57 3.81 -7.57
C ASN A 151 7.46 4.94 -6.55
N MET A 152 6.67 4.80 -5.48
CA MET A 152 6.48 5.80 -4.43
C MET A 152 7.43 5.61 -3.23
N VAL A 153 8.58 4.98 -3.46
CA VAL A 153 9.72 4.90 -2.53
C VAL A 153 10.85 5.81 -3.02
N ASP A 154 11.52 6.51 -2.10
CA ASP A 154 12.66 7.38 -2.41
C ASP A 154 14.01 6.68 -2.19
N PRO A 155 14.69 6.19 -3.23
CA PRO A 155 16.01 5.59 -3.09
C PRO A 155 17.10 6.59 -2.67
N ASN A 156 16.87 7.91 -2.81
CA ASN A 156 17.79 8.93 -2.33
C ASN A 156 17.61 9.23 -0.84
N ASP A 157 16.49 8.79 -0.26
CA ASP A 157 16.17 8.96 1.14
C ASP A 157 15.94 7.62 1.85
N GLU A 158 17.00 6.80 1.89
CA GLU A 158 17.01 5.49 2.59
C GLU A 158 15.92 4.50 2.14
N TYR A 159 15.31 4.69 0.96
CA TYR A 159 14.15 3.93 0.51
C TYR A 159 12.93 4.12 1.41
N MET A 160 12.78 5.26 2.09
CA MET A 160 11.52 5.61 2.73
C MET A 160 10.44 5.85 1.68
N ALA A 161 9.20 5.47 1.98
CA ALA A 161 8.08 5.83 1.13
C ALA A 161 7.80 7.35 1.26
N TRP A 162 7.30 7.96 0.18
CA TRP A 162 6.88 9.37 0.21
C TRP A 162 5.60 9.54 1.02
N GLY A 163 5.62 10.37 2.07
CA GLY A 163 4.52 10.61 3.00
C GLY A 163 3.23 11.03 2.34
N ASP A 164 3.33 11.97 1.41
CA ASP A 164 2.20 12.64 0.81
C ASP A 164 2.23 12.62 -0.70
N ILE A 165 1.02 12.50 -1.26
CA ILE A 165 0.74 12.51 -2.68
C ILE A 165 -0.25 13.64 -2.94
N TYR A 166 0.14 14.63 -3.73
CA TYR A 166 -0.73 15.75 -4.10
C TYR A 166 -1.14 15.64 -5.57
N LEU A 167 -2.40 15.27 -5.81
CA LEU A 167 -3.02 15.22 -7.14
C LEU A 167 -3.99 16.40 -7.40
N ASN A 168 -4.19 17.27 -6.42
CA ASN A 168 -5.02 18.49 -6.51
C ASN A 168 -4.27 19.71 -7.06
N ASN A 169 -3.24 19.49 -7.87
CA ASN A 169 -2.42 20.52 -8.52
C ASN A 169 -2.10 20.06 -9.94
N SER A 170 -2.16 20.96 -10.94
CA SER A 170 -1.80 20.62 -12.33
C SER A 170 -0.34 20.18 -12.48
N THR A 171 0.52 20.60 -11.56
CA THR A 171 1.83 19.99 -11.35
C THR A 171 1.74 19.09 -10.11
N PRO A 172 1.42 17.79 -10.28
CA PRO A 172 1.32 16.87 -9.15
C PRO A 172 2.72 16.65 -8.55
N TYR A 173 2.76 16.43 -7.24
CA TYR A 173 4.02 16.24 -6.52
C TYR A 173 3.86 15.25 -5.37
N LEU A 174 4.96 14.59 -5.03
CA LEU A 174 5.12 13.87 -3.78
C LEU A 174 5.86 14.76 -2.79
N LYS A 175 5.57 14.58 -1.50
CA LYS A 175 6.23 15.31 -0.42
C LYS A 175 6.58 14.35 0.72
N HIS A 176 7.79 14.50 1.26
CA HIS A 176 8.21 13.83 2.50
C HIS A 176 7.53 14.49 3.71
N ALA A 177 7.24 13.70 4.74
CA ALA A 177 6.50 14.12 5.92
C ALA A 177 6.88 13.31 7.17
N ALA A 178 6.43 13.75 8.36
CA ALA A 178 6.74 13.04 9.62
C ALA A 178 6.30 11.55 9.64
N TRP A 179 5.36 11.15 8.80
CA TRP A 179 4.88 9.78 8.71
C TRP A 179 5.61 8.90 7.69
N ASP A 180 6.64 9.40 6.99
CA ASP A 180 7.42 8.62 6.02
C ASP A 180 7.92 7.32 6.66
N GLY A 181 8.72 7.46 7.70
CA GLY A 181 9.27 6.35 8.46
C GLY A 181 8.19 5.54 9.19
N ALA A 182 7.15 6.17 9.73
CA ALA A 182 6.07 5.48 10.46
C ALA A 182 5.23 4.57 9.56
N CYS A 183 4.98 4.98 8.32
CA CYS A 183 4.10 4.28 7.40
C CYS A 183 4.84 3.42 6.37
N THR A 184 6.15 3.62 6.15
CA THR A 184 6.99 2.74 5.31
C THR A 184 6.84 1.23 5.65
N PRO A 185 6.75 0.80 6.93
CA PRO A 185 6.48 -0.61 7.26
C PRO A 185 5.20 -1.17 6.63
N LYS A 186 4.19 -0.32 6.36
CA LYS A 186 2.96 -0.76 5.69
C LYS A 186 3.21 -1.17 4.24
N TYR A 187 4.11 -0.49 3.53
CA TYR A 187 4.50 -0.84 2.17
C TYR A 187 5.25 -2.18 2.16
N LEU A 188 6.22 -2.34 3.08
CA LEU A 188 6.97 -3.59 3.21
C LEU A 188 6.02 -4.79 3.42
N ASP A 189 5.07 -4.66 4.35
CA ASP A 189 4.06 -5.68 4.59
C ASP A 189 3.18 -5.93 3.34
N ALA A 190 2.57 -4.88 2.78
CA ALA A 190 1.68 -5.01 1.64
C ALA A 190 2.37 -5.66 0.42
N MET A 191 3.58 -5.21 0.09
CA MET A 191 4.38 -5.77 -1.01
C MET A 191 4.74 -7.24 -0.76
N THR A 192 5.09 -7.59 0.48
CA THR A 192 5.39 -8.98 0.88
C THR A 192 4.21 -9.90 0.56
N GLN A 193 2.99 -9.52 0.96
CA GLN A 193 1.80 -10.34 0.71
C GLN A 193 1.39 -10.36 -0.77
N LEU A 194 1.46 -9.21 -1.46
CA LEU A 194 1.06 -9.11 -2.87
C LEU A 194 1.98 -9.90 -3.80
N ARG A 195 3.26 -10.09 -3.44
CA ARG A 195 4.16 -10.94 -4.23
C ARG A 195 3.75 -12.40 -4.22
N LEU A 196 3.16 -12.89 -3.15
CA LEU A 196 2.61 -14.25 -3.12
C LEU A 196 1.44 -14.41 -4.10
N ALA A 197 0.70 -13.33 -4.35
CA ALA A 197 -0.40 -13.33 -5.32
C ALA A 197 0.07 -13.30 -6.78
N CYS A 198 1.13 -12.55 -7.09
CA CYS A 198 1.49 -12.24 -8.49
C CYS A 198 2.90 -12.67 -8.93
N GLY A 199 3.78 -13.06 -8.02
CA GLY A 199 5.12 -13.60 -8.30
C GLY A 199 6.13 -12.61 -8.92
N THR A 200 5.77 -11.34 -9.08
CA THR A 200 6.65 -10.35 -9.72
C THR A 200 7.91 -10.08 -8.89
N ASP A 201 9.05 -9.84 -9.55
CA ASP A 201 10.29 -9.36 -8.94
C ASP A 201 10.56 -7.86 -9.20
N GLU A 202 9.58 -7.16 -9.79
CA GLU A 202 9.65 -5.71 -9.95
C GLU A 202 9.75 -5.00 -8.59
N PHE A 203 10.57 -3.95 -8.48
CA PHE A 203 10.81 -3.15 -7.27
C PHE A 203 11.28 -3.94 -6.04
N ILE A 204 11.98 -5.06 -6.27
CA ILE A 204 12.53 -5.87 -5.19
C ILE A 204 13.62 -5.16 -4.40
N ASP A 205 14.35 -4.28 -5.06
CA ASP A 205 15.37 -3.42 -4.48
C ASP A 205 14.76 -2.36 -3.55
N ALA A 206 13.59 -1.80 -3.90
CA ALA A 206 12.85 -0.90 -3.03
C ALA A 206 12.37 -1.60 -1.77
N GLU A 207 11.82 -2.81 -1.91
CA GLU A 207 11.39 -3.63 -0.77
C GLU A 207 12.54 -3.99 0.17
N ASN A 208 13.65 -4.47 -0.38
CA ASN A 208 14.86 -4.79 0.40
C ASN A 208 15.48 -3.53 1.02
N GLY A 209 15.38 -2.38 0.35
CA GLY A 209 15.81 -1.08 0.87
C GLY A 209 14.99 -0.65 2.08
N MET A 210 13.65 -0.70 1.97
CA MET A 210 12.73 -0.43 3.09
C MET A 210 12.99 -1.37 4.27
N GLU A 211 13.17 -2.66 4.02
CA GLU A 211 13.47 -3.64 5.06
C GLU A 211 14.78 -3.33 5.77
N ALA A 212 15.85 -3.03 5.02
CA ALA A 212 17.14 -2.65 5.60
C ALA A 212 17.06 -1.36 6.41
N MET A 213 16.32 -0.36 5.92
CA MET A 213 16.06 0.90 6.63
C MET A 213 15.33 0.63 7.95
N ILE A 214 14.22 -0.13 7.92
CA ILE A 214 13.43 -0.46 9.10
C ILE A 214 14.29 -1.16 10.16
N LEU A 215 15.04 -2.19 9.75
CA LEU A 215 15.91 -2.94 10.66
C LEU A 215 17.04 -2.08 11.24
N SER A 216 17.53 -1.09 10.49
CA SER A 216 18.60 -0.20 10.96
C SER A 216 18.15 0.79 12.03
N LYS A 217 16.83 1.05 12.11
CA LYS A 217 16.21 1.98 13.06
C LYS A 217 15.55 1.27 14.25
N LEU A 218 15.70 -0.05 14.35
CA LEU A 218 15.40 -0.80 15.57
C LEU A 218 16.52 -0.56 16.58
N ASP A 219 16.15 -0.03 17.74
CA ASP A 219 17.07 0.16 18.84
C ASP A 219 17.49 -1.21 19.42
N LYS A 220 18.73 -1.31 19.88
CA LYS A 220 19.27 -2.58 20.39
C LYS A 220 18.94 -2.80 21.86
N ASP A 221 18.68 -1.72 22.59
CA ASP A 221 18.49 -1.76 24.03
C ASP A 221 17.00 -1.98 24.35
N ASP A 222 16.11 -1.13 23.82
CA ASP A 222 14.67 -1.24 24.06
C ASP A 222 13.89 -1.95 22.95
N GLY A 223 14.49 -2.19 21.78
CA GLY A 223 13.85 -2.87 20.65
C GLY A 223 12.83 -2.05 19.87
N LEU A 224 12.60 -0.77 20.24
CA LEU A 224 11.63 0.10 19.58
C LEU A 224 12.15 0.64 18.24
N TYR A 225 11.21 1.07 17.39
CA TYR A 225 11.51 1.62 16.07
C TYR A 225 11.57 3.15 16.09
N TYR A 226 12.76 3.72 16.01
CA TYR A 226 13.00 5.17 16.05
C TYR A 226 13.08 5.75 14.64
N TYR A 227 11.96 6.31 14.16
CA TYR A 227 11.82 6.75 12.77
C TYR A 227 11.92 8.26 12.59
N LEU A 228 11.57 9.05 13.62
CA LEU A 228 11.89 10.47 13.68
C LEU A 228 13.30 10.57 14.25
N VAL A 229 14.30 10.64 13.37
CA VAL A 229 15.71 10.76 13.76
C VAL A 229 16.13 12.21 13.61
N THR A 230 16.85 12.72 14.60
CA THR A 230 17.42 14.07 14.60
C THR A 230 18.52 14.17 13.54
N ASP A 231 18.11 14.42 12.31
CA ASP A 231 18.99 14.54 11.15
C ASP A 231 18.82 15.93 10.51
N PRO A 232 19.89 16.75 10.45
CA PRO A 232 19.86 18.07 9.79
C PRO A 232 19.42 18.02 8.32
N VAL A 233 19.52 16.85 7.66
CA VAL A 233 19.08 16.66 6.27
C VAL A 233 17.58 16.41 6.19
N ARG A 234 16.90 16.00 7.27
CA ARG A 234 15.48 15.59 7.30
C ARG A 234 14.64 16.40 8.28
N LEU A 235 14.91 17.70 8.37
CA LEU A 235 14.20 18.59 9.29
C LEU A 235 12.68 18.65 9.05
N TRP A 236 12.21 18.30 7.83
CA TRP A 236 10.79 18.15 7.52
C TRP A 236 10.06 17.11 8.39
N HIS A 237 10.76 16.11 8.94
CA HIS A 237 10.17 15.17 9.90
C HIS A 237 9.70 15.84 11.20
N TYR A 238 10.24 17.02 11.52
CA TYR A 238 9.91 17.82 12.70
C TYR A 238 9.15 19.11 12.37
N ASP A 239 8.97 19.43 11.08
CA ASP A 239 8.27 20.63 10.59
C ASP A 239 6.79 20.34 10.22
N ALA A 240 6.27 19.18 10.62
CA ALA A 240 4.96 18.71 10.17
C ALA A 240 3.82 19.63 10.63
N GLU A 241 2.82 19.84 9.77
CA GLU A 241 1.63 20.67 10.00
C GLU A 241 0.81 20.28 11.26
N TYR A 242 0.97 19.06 11.76
CA TYR A 242 0.35 18.55 13.00
C TYR A 242 1.16 18.84 14.26
N THR A 243 2.42 19.19 14.10
CA THR A 243 3.21 19.75 15.17
C THR A 243 3.11 21.25 15.05
N ASN A 244 2.59 21.92 16.07
CA ASN A 244 3.00 23.29 16.35
C ASN A 244 4.51 23.34 16.73
N ALA A 245 5.38 22.46 16.20
CA ALA A 245 6.82 22.42 16.49
C ALA A 245 7.54 23.62 15.88
N GLY A 246 7.00 24.21 14.81
CA GLY A 246 7.46 25.52 14.33
C GLY A 246 7.20 26.67 15.32
N SER A 247 6.45 26.45 16.40
CA SER A 247 6.10 27.47 17.41
C SER A 247 6.25 27.03 18.87
N THR A 248 6.76 25.83 19.15
CA THR A 248 7.00 25.35 20.51
C THR A 248 8.44 24.93 20.65
N GLY A 249 9.14 25.50 21.64
CA GLY A 249 10.56 25.28 21.92
C GLY A 249 10.88 23.85 22.37
N MET A 250 10.63 22.88 21.51
CA MET A 250 10.98 21.48 21.71
C MET A 250 12.49 21.29 21.63
N GLU A 251 13.01 20.46 22.53
CA GLU A 251 14.30 19.83 22.32
C GLU A 251 14.16 18.81 21.20
N ILE A 252 14.95 18.94 20.14
CA ILE A 252 14.96 17.99 19.03
C ILE A 252 15.72 16.74 19.52
N GLU A 253 14.99 15.63 19.69
CA GLU A 253 15.54 14.32 20.03
C GLU A 253 14.87 13.24 19.18
N ASP A 254 15.53 12.07 19.05
CA ASP A 254 14.95 10.95 18.32
C ASP A 254 13.66 10.47 19.00
N CYS A 255 12.63 10.24 18.19
CA CYS A 255 11.33 9.79 18.64
C CYS A 255 10.90 8.48 17.97
N THR A 256 10.25 7.64 18.77
CA THR A 256 9.50 6.47 18.31
C THR A 256 8.01 6.73 18.50
N SER A 257 7.16 5.85 17.98
CA SER A 257 5.78 5.73 18.41
C SER A 257 5.44 4.25 18.61
N PRO A 258 4.65 3.90 19.63
CA PRO A 258 4.16 2.52 19.80
C PRO A 258 3.44 2.03 18.54
N THR A 259 2.69 2.91 17.88
CA THR A 259 1.96 2.63 16.64
C THR A 259 2.90 2.29 15.48
N ALA A 260 3.99 3.03 15.26
CA ALA A 260 4.96 2.70 14.21
C ALA A 260 5.72 1.40 14.54
N SER A 261 6.12 1.23 15.81
CA SER A 261 6.78 -0.01 16.28
C SER A 261 5.87 -1.23 16.07
N ALA A 262 4.57 -1.10 16.34
CA ALA A 262 3.57 -2.12 16.05
C ALA A 262 3.44 -2.43 14.56
N MET A 263 3.52 -1.42 13.68
CA MET A 263 3.52 -1.67 12.23
C MET A 263 4.76 -2.44 11.79
N VAL A 264 5.94 -2.15 12.36
CA VAL A 264 7.15 -2.94 12.13
C VAL A 264 6.95 -4.36 12.63
N LEU A 265 6.44 -4.54 13.85
CA LEU A 265 6.12 -5.86 14.42
C LEU A 265 5.24 -6.67 13.46
N ASN A 266 4.17 -6.06 12.92
CA ASN A 266 3.30 -6.69 11.93
C ASN A 266 4.07 -7.13 10.67
N SER A 267 4.90 -6.26 10.10
CA SER A 267 5.69 -6.60 8.91
C SER A 267 6.69 -7.73 9.17
N LEU A 268 7.34 -7.72 10.34
CA LEU A 268 8.29 -8.76 10.73
C LEU A 268 7.60 -10.09 11.04
N VAL A 269 6.44 -10.10 11.71
CA VAL A 269 5.64 -11.32 11.93
C VAL A 269 5.24 -11.96 10.61
N ILE A 270 4.82 -11.15 9.63
CA ILE A 270 4.44 -11.63 8.30
C ILE A 270 5.65 -12.21 7.56
N ARG A 271 6.80 -11.53 7.64
CA ARG A 271 8.09 -12.04 7.10
C ARG A 271 8.51 -13.33 7.79
N ASN A 272 8.38 -13.43 9.11
CA ASN A 272 8.75 -14.61 9.88
C ASN A 272 7.90 -15.84 9.50
N ASN A 273 6.61 -15.64 9.21
CA ASN A 273 5.74 -16.69 8.68
C ASN A 273 6.15 -17.16 7.27
N LEU A 274 7.01 -16.42 6.58
CA LEU A 274 7.64 -16.78 5.32
C LEU A 274 9.10 -17.23 5.50
N ASP A 275 9.45 -17.68 6.70
CA ASP A 275 10.77 -18.20 7.12
C ASP A 275 11.91 -17.16 7.12
N PHE A 276 11.61 -15.86 7.13
CA PHE A 276 12.64 -14.84 7.35
C PHE A 276 13.04 -14.82 8.85
N PRO A 277 14.34 -14.71 9.18
CA PRO A 277 14.83 -14.96 10.54
C PRO A 277 14.70 -13.72 11.46
N TYR A 278 13.47 -13.27 11.72
CA TYR A 278 13.19 -12.05 12.50
C TYR A 278 12.66 -12.27 13.91
N GLU A 279 12.58 -13.52 14.38
CA GLU A 279 12.10 -13.87 15.71
C GLU A 279 12.73 -13.03 16.84
N LYS A 280 14.04 -12.80 16.82
CA LYS A 280 14.71 -12.00 17.87
C LYS A 280 14.26 -10.54 17.88
N GLN A 281 14.11 -9.95 16.69
CA GLN A 281 13.65 -8.58 16.51
C GLN A 281 12.19 -8.44 16.92
N ILE A 282 11.36 -9.43 16.58
CA ILE A 282 9.95 -9.52 17.01
C ILE A 282 9.86 -9.55 18.53
N GLN A 283 10.61 -10.44 19.20
CA GLN A 283 10.62 -10.52 20.66
C GLN A 283 11.09 -9.22 21.31
N ALA A 284 12.09 -8.54 20.73
CA ALA A 284 12.55 -7.24 21.21
C ALA A 284 11.48 -6.16 21.07
N LEU A 285 10.80 -6.10 19.92
CA LEU A 285 9.67 -5.19 19.69
C LEU A 285 8.52 -5.45 20.66
N VAL A 286 8.14 -6.71 20.89
CA VAL A 286 7.09 -7.05 21.87
C VAL A 286 7.42 -6.49 23.25
N ARG A 287 8.66 -6.70 23.73
CA ARG A 287 9.11 -6.15 25.01
C ARG A 287 9.11 -4.63 25.02
N GLY A 288 9.73 -3.98 24.04
CA GLY A 288 9.81 -2.51 23.97
C GLY A 288 8.43 -1.85 23.88
N ILE A 289 7.53 -2.41 23.08
CA ILE A 289 6.15 -1.94 22.95
C ILE A 289 5.42 -2.06 24.30
N GLU A 290 5.57 -3.19 25.00
CA GLU A 290 5.00 -3.36 26.34
C GLU A 290 5.59 -2.39 27.37
N GLU A 291 6.91 -2.20 27.39
CA GLU A 291 7.60 -1.31 28.32
C GLU A 291 7.25 0.17 28.09
N ALA A 292 6.94 0.55 26.85
CA ALA A 292 6.49 1.90 26.52
C ALA A 292 5.07 2.21 27.02
N ALA A 293 4.28 1.21 27.40
CA ALA A 293 2.89 1.42 27.84
C ALA A 293 2.80 1.86 29.31
N ILE A 294 1.80 2.71 29.61
CA ILE A 294 1.40 2.98 30.98
C ILE A 294 0.51 1.83 31.44
N LYS A 295 0.94 1.12 32.49
CA LYS A 295 0.23 -0.03 33.05
C LYS A 295 -0.61 0.41 34.25
N LYS A 296 -1.88 0.00 34.24
CA LYS A 296 -2.80 0.06 35.39
C LYS A 296 -3.06 -1.36 35.87
N ASP A 297 -3.93 -1.51 36.88
CA ASP A 297 -4.18 -2.80 37.54
C ASP A 297 -4.52 -3.90 36.51
N ASP A 298 -5.57 -3.68 35.72
CA ASP A 298 -6.05 -4.65 34.74
C ASP A 298 -5.86 -4.20 33.27
N TYR A 299 -5.67 -2.93 32.95
CA TYR A 299 -5.48 -2.46 31.57
C TYR A 299 -4.14 -1.73 31.35
N ALA A 300 -3.81 -1.47 30.09
CA ALA A 300 -2.66 -0.66 29.70
C ALA A 300 -3.05 0.31 28.58
N TYR A 301 -2.37 1.44 28.48
CA TYR A 301 -2.59 2.43 27.43
C TYR A 301 -1.28 3.12 27.03
N TYR A 302 -1.27 3.73 25.85
CA TYR A 302 -0.24 4.69 25.47
C TYR A 302 -0.80 6.11 25.56
N PRO A 303 -0.06 7.08 26.11
CA PRO A 303 -0.46 8.47 26.10
C PRO A 303 -0.20 9.09 24.72
N ASP A 304 -0.74 10.28 24.50
CA ASP A 304 -0.53 11.07 23.27
C ASP A 304 0.82 11.80 23.24
N GLY A 305 1.47 11.93 24.39
CA GLY A 305 2.78 12.59 24.52
C GLY A 305 2.69 14.10 24.81
N GLY A 306 1.50 14.70 24.73
CA GLY A 306 1.21 16.06 25.19
C GLY A 306 1.42 17.15 24.12
N LYS A 307 1.20 18.42 24.49
CA LYS A 307 1.31 19.56 23.57
C LYS A 307 2.73 19.72 23.02
N GLY A 308 2.83 20.03 21.73
CA GLY A 308 4.09 20.30 21.03
C GLY A 308 4.66 19.08 20.32
N VAL A 309 4.41 17.87 20.81
CA VAL A 309 4.92 16.62 20.26
C VAL A 309 4.03 16.13 19.11
N TYR A 310 4.59 15.45 18.10
CA TYR A 310 3.77 14.76 17.10
C TYR A 310 2.93 13.69 17.81
N PRO A 311 1.60 13.62 17.61
CA PRO A 311 0.72 12.74 18.37
C PRO A 311 1.24 11.29 18.49
N PHE A 312 1.13 10.74 19.69
CA PHE A 312 1.57 9.37 20.05
C PHE A 312 3.06 9.08 19.86
N THR A 313 3.91 10.11 19.79
CA THR A 313 5.36 9.89 19.79
C THR A 313 5.97 9.96 21.18
N ARG A 314 6.85 9.00 21.44
CA ARG A 314 7.65 8.86 22.65
C ARG A 314 9.09 9.23 22.31
N PRO A 315 9.59 10.36 22.84
CA PRO A 315 11.00 10.71 22.74
C PRO A 315 11.91 9.70 23.45
N ARG A 316 13.21 9.67 23.14
CA ARG A 316 14.19 8.81 23.84
C ARG A 316 14.21 9.04 25.35
N SER A 317 14.00 10.29 25.77
CA SER A 317 13.88 10.65 27.19
C SER A 317 12.59 10.14 27.87
N GLY A 318 11.66 9.53 27.12
CA GLY A 318 10.39 8.99 27.61
C GLY A 318 9.20 9.91 27.39
N TRP A 319 8.02 9.48 27.82
CA TRP A 319 6.78 10.26 27.69
C TRP A 319 6.87 11.55 28.52
N LYS A 320 6.63 12.69 27.87
CA LYS A 320 6.57 14.00 28.54
C LYS A 320 5.24 14.21 29.27
N ASP A 321 4.17 13.63 28.75
CA ASP A 321 2.82 13.59 29.33
C ASP A 321 2.28 12.16 29.29
N THR A 322 1.81 11.67 30.43
CA THR A 322 1.26 10.30 30.61
C THR A 322 -0.24 10.28 30.88
N THR A 323 -0.94 11.40 30.62
CA THR A 323 -2.39 11.52 30.79
C THR A 323 -3.12 10.43 30.02
N GLU A 324 -4.09 9.77 30.67
CA GLU A 324 -4.91 8.73 30.04
C GLU A 324 -5.80 9.37 28.97
N PRO A 325 -5.69 8.92 27.69
CA PRO A 325 -6.44 9.53 26.61
C PRO A 325 -7.92 9.14 26.67
N GLY A 326 -8.81 10.03 26.19
CA GLY A 326 -10.25 9.79 26.10
C GLY A 326 -11.07 10.18 27.34
N LEU A 327 -10.45 10.60 28.44
CA LEU A 327 -11.17 11.12 29.60
C LEU A 327 -11.79 12.52 29.35
N PRO A 328 -12.89 12.91 30.04
CA PRO A 328 -13.46 14.24 29.94
C PRO A 328 -12.43 15.35 30.20
N GLY A 329 -12.36 16.35 29.32
CA GLY A 329 -11.39 17.44 29.41
C GLY A 329 -10.03 17.14 28.76
N TYR A 330 -9.86 15.97 28.15
CA TYR A 330 -8.73 15.69 27.26
C TYR A 330 -8.72 16.70 26.09
N THR A 331 -7.53 17.18 25.71
CA THR A 331 -7.36 18.24 24.68
C THR A 331 -6.37 17.84 23.56
N GLY A 332 -6.09 16.54 23.41
CA GLY A 332 -5.18 16.04 22.37
C GLY A 332 -5.68 16.35 20.95
N ILE A 333 -4.73 16.49 20.03
CA ILE A 333 -4.93 17.05 18.67
C ILE A 333 -5.89 16.21 17.82
N GLU A 334 -6.05 14.93 18.12
CA GLU A 334 -7.02 14.06 17.49
C GLU A 334 -7.86 13.32 18.55
N MET A 335 -8.86 14.01 19.11
CA MET A 335 -9.82 13.48 20.10
C MET A 335 -10.51 12.16 19.71
N GLY A 336 -10.38 11.66 18.47
CA GLY A 336 -10.86 10.35 18.00
C GLY A 336 -9.85 9.18 18.10
N ASN A 337 -8.63 9.42 18.57
CA ASN A 337 -7.47 8.54 18.33
C ASN A 337 -7.13 7.50 19.39
N VAL A 338 -7.98 7.28 20.39
CA VAL A 338 -7.75 6.09 21.22
C VAL A 338 -7.74 4.83 20.35
N THR A 339 -8.47 4.82 19.23
CA THR A 339 -8.44 3.75 18.21
C THR A 339 -7.10 3.60 17.47
N ASP A 340 -6.37 4.70 17.18
CA ASP A 340 -5.09 4.65 16.45
C ASP A 340 -3.91 4.17 17.30
N ILE A 341 -4.05 4.26 18.62
CA ILE A 341 -3.10 3.77 19.62
C ILE A 341 -3.03 2.22 19.65
N HIS A 342 -4.06 1.54 19.15
CA HIS A 342 -4.22 0.09 19.29
C HIS A 342 -3.70 -0.74 18.11
N ARG A 343 -2.97 -0.14 17.15
CA ARG A 343 -2.37 -0.86 16.01
C ARG A 343 -1.39 -1.99 16.41
N GLY A 344 -1.01 -2.08 17.69
CA GLY A 344 -0.24 -3.17 18.29
C GLY A 344 -1.03 -4.45 18.59
N LEU A 345 -2.35 -4.37 18.76
CA LEU A 345 -3.18 -5.52 19.16
C LEU A 345 -3.12 -6.67 18.17
N ARG A 346 -3.30 -6.37 16.88
CA ARG A 346 -3.22 -7.37 15.80
C ARG A 346 -1.88 -8.07 15.75
N PRO A 347 -0.74 -7.37 15.59
CA PRO A 347 0.54 -8.05 15.47
C PRO A 347 0.95 -8.81 16.73
N LEU A 348 0.61 -8.32 17.94
CA LEU A 348 0.81 -9.08 19.18
C LEU A 348 0.00 -10.38 19.17
N SER A 349 -1.28 -10.32 18.79
CA SER A 349 -2.16 -11.49 18.74
C SER A 349 -1.71 -12.51 17.69
N LEU A 350 -1.31 -12.04 16.50
CA LEU A 350 -0.78 -12.91 15.43
C LEU A 350 0.54 -13.57 15.84
N TRP A 351 1.44 -12.81 16.49
CA TRP A 351 2.68 -13.37 17.01
C TRP A 351 2.41 -14.45 18.05
N ALA A 352 1.57 -14.16 19.05
CA ALA A 352 1.19 -15.12 20.08
C ALA A 352 0.54 -16.39 19.49
N ALA A 353 -0.29 -16.26 18.46
CA ALA A 353 -0.92 -17.40 17.81
C ALA A 353 0.08 -18.32 17.09
N GLY A 354 1.17 -17.77 16.54
CA GLY A 354 2.19 -18.54 15.83
C GLY A 354 3.34 -19.06 16.71
N SER A 355 3.61 -18.41 17.85
CA SER A 355 4.77 -18.68 18.71
C SER A 355 4.42 -19.19 20.11
N GLU A 356 3.14 -19.15 20.48
CA GLU A 356 2.65 -19.40 21.85
C GLU A 356 3.20 -18.41 22.90
N ASP A 357 3.64 -17.23 22.47
CA ASP A 357 4.13 -16.15 23.35
C ASP A 357 3.01 -15.59 24.25
N LYS A 358 3.00 -16.05 25.51
CA LYS A 358 2.03 -15.64 26.52
C LYS A 358 2.18 -14.18 26.96
N GLN A 359 3.39 -13.61 26.87
CA GLN A 359 3.62 -12.22 27.22
C GLN A 359 2.91 -11.31 26.21
N ALA A 360 3.12 -11.58 24.91
CA ALA A 360 2.44 -10.85 23.84
C ALA A 360 0.91 -10.93 23.98
N LEU A 361 0.37 -12.11 24.31
CA LEU A 361 -1.07 -12.30 24.45
C LEU A 361 -1.67 -11.62 25.70
N ASP A 362 -1.01 -11.71 26.87
CA ASP A 362 -1.45 -11.01 28.09
C ASP A 362 -1.47 -9.50 27.87
N PHE A 363 -0.39 -8.98 27.28
CA PHE A 363 -0.26 -7.56 27.02
C PHE A 363 -1.30 -7.07 25.99
N ALA A 364 -1.55 -7.83 24.93
CA ALA A 364 -2.66 -7.55 24.02
C ALA A 364 -4.00 -7.48 24.77
N GLY A 365 -4.25 -8.38 25.71
CA GLY A 365 -5.45 -8.37 26.55
C GLY A 365 -5.59 -7.11 27.42
N ARG A 366 -4.48 -6.60 27.97
CA ARG A 366 -4.46 -5.33 28.73
C ARG A 366 -4.83 -4.13 27.85
N LEU A 367 -4.29 -4.09 26.64
CA LEU A 367 -4.64 -3.07 25.65
C LEU A 367 -6.10 -3.18 25.21
N VAL A 368 -6.63 -4.39 24.99
CA VAL A 368 -8.06 -4.60 24.64
C VAL A 368 -8.98 -4.05 25.72
N ARG A 369 -8.70 -4.30 26.99
CA ARG A 369 -9.52 -3.81 28.12
C ARG A 369 -9.57 -2.29 28.20
N PHE A 370 -8.48 -1.60 27.83
CA PHE A 370 -8.51 -0.16 27.66
C PHE A 370 -9.33 0.22 26.43
N PHE A 371 -9.08 -0.45 25.30
CA PHE A 371 -9.65 -0.06 24.03
C PHE A 371 -11.17 -0.11 23.99
N ILE A 372 -11.79 -1.09 24.62
CA ILE A 372 -13.25 -1.27 24.65
C ILE A 372 -13.96 -0.44 25.73
N LYS A 373 -13.25 0.45 26.44
CA LYS A 373 -13.89 1.29 27.45
C LYS A 373 -15.00 2.15 26.83
N PRO A 374 -16.14 2.34 27.52
CA PRO A 374 -17.31 2.99 26.93
C PRO A 374 -17.09 4.40 26.39
N HIS A 375 -16.11 5.15 26.90
CA HIS A 375 -15.85 6.52 26.47
C HIS A 375 -15.06 6.62 25.15
N HIS A 376 -14.63 5.49 24.57
CA HIS A 376 -14.06 5.43 23.22
C HIS A 376 -15.08 5.06 22.14
N TRP A 377 -16.27 4.61 22.55
CA TRP A 377 -17.30 4.05 21.68
C TRP A 377 -18.67 4.67 21.98
N GLY A 378 -19.66 4.32 21.18
CA GLY A 378 -21.02 4.83 21.21
C GLY A 378 -21.30 5.84 20.10
N ASN A 379 -22.53 5.87 19.61
CA ASN A 379 -22.98 6.85 18.65
C ASN A 379 -24.02 7.76 19.30
N PRO A 380 -23.83 9.10 19.30
CA PRO A 380 -24.83 10.04 19.84
C PRO A 380 -26.20 9.95 19.16
N SER A 381 -26.28 9.35 17.97
CA SER A 381 -27.52 9.12 17.23
C SER A 381 -28.19 7.78 17.56
N ASP A 382 -27.59 6.96 18.42
CA ASP A 382 -28.21 5.71 18.87
C ASP A 382 -29.53 6.02 19.63
N PRO A 383 -30.59 5.22 19.42
CA PRO A 383 -31.81 5.33 20.22
C PRO A 383 -31.51 5.21 21.72
N PRO A 384 -32.26 5.88 22.62
CA PRO A 384 -32.00 5.81 24.07
C PRO A 384 -31.99 4.39 24.66
N SER A 385 -32.63 3.43 23.99
CA SER A 385 -32.65 2.02 24.38
C SER A 385 -31.44 1.19 23.89
N VAL A 386 -30.50 1.80 23.16
CA VAL A 386 -29.33 1.15 22.57
C VAL A 386 -28.08 1.61 23.30
N ALA A 387 -27.39 0.67 23.96
CA ALA A 387 -26.10 0.91 24.59
C ALA A 387 -24.97 0.79 23.56
N GLY A 388 -24.87 1.75 22.64
CA GLY A 388 -23.96 1.66 21.48
C GLY A 388 -22.49 1.47 21.82
N SER A 389 -22.04 1.99 22.96
CA SER A 389 -20.66 1.83 23.43
C SER A 389 -20.30 0.40 23.82
N GLU A 390 -21.29 -0.45 24.14
CA GLU A 390 -21.13 -1.88 24.39
C GLU A 390 -21.25 -2.73 23.11
N LEU A 391 -21.66 -2.10 22.02
CA LEU A 391 -21.99 -2.73 20.73
C LEU A 391 -21.00 -2.36 19.61
N GLY A 392 -19.88 -1.71 19.95
CA GLY A 392 -18.90 -1.26 18.97
C GLY A 392 -19.42 -0.17 18.02
N HIS A 393 -20.52 0.51 18.37
CA HIS A 393 -20.96 1.70 17.63
C HIS A 393 -19.98 2.85 17.89
N TYR A 394 -19.96 3.86 17.03
CA TYR A 394 -19.03 4.98 17.13
C TYR A 394 -19.66 6.25 16.56
N PRO A 395 -19.20 7.47 16.95
CA PRO A 395 -19.88 8.73 16.65
C PRO A 395 -19.75 9.16 15.18
N GLY A 396 -18.98 8.43 14.37
CA GLY A 396 -18.92 8.60 12.92
C GLY A 396 -17.90 9.62 12.40
N TYR A 397 -16.94 10.05 13.22
CA TYR A 397 -15.78 10.82 12.76
C TYR A 397 -14.59 9.88 12.52
N HIS A 398 -13.82 10.10 11.44
CA HIS A 398 -12.59 9.36 11.10
C HIS A 398 -12.77 7.81 11.06
N PHE A 399 -13.63 7.30 10.16
CA PHE A 399 -14.00 5.86 10.11
C PHE A 399 -12.81 4.92 10.02
N GLY A 400 -11.74 5.31 9.31
CA GLY A 400 -10.54 4.49 9.15
C GLY A 400 -9.90 4.06 10.49
N ALA A 401 -9.99 4.90 11.52
CA ALA A 401 -9.45 4.59 12.82
C ALA A 401 -10.25 3.48 13.52
N TYR A 402 -11.59 3.52 13.42
CA TYR A 402 -12.47 2.48 13.97
C TYR A 402 -12.40 1.17 13.19
N SER A 403 -12.34 1.19 11.85
CA SER A 403 -12.22 -0.05 11.06
C SER A 403 -10.87 -0.75 11.27
N HIS A 404 -9.77 0.01 11.44
CA HIS A 404 -8.51 -0.53 11.95
C HIS A 404 -8.68 -1.19 13.33
N GLY A 405 -9.34 -0.50 14.27
CA GLY A 405 -9.61 -1.01 15.61
C GLY A 405 -10.42 -2.31 15.64
N LEU A 406 -11.49 -2.40 14.85
CA LEU A 406 -12.31 -3.61 14.73
C LEU A 406 -11.51 -4.79 14.20
N LYS A 407 -10.68 -4.55 13.18
CA LYS A 407 -9.77 -5.57 12.62
C LYS A 407 -8.79 -6.10 13.66
N ASP A 408 -8.30 -5.22 14.53
CA ASP A 408 -7.32 -5.55 15.54
C ASP A 408 -7.93 -6.27 16.75
N LEU A 409 -9.11 -5.83 17.20
CA LEU A 409 -9.93 -6.56 18.19
C LEU A 409 -10.30 -7.96 17.69
N LEU A 410 -10.60 -8.11 16.40
CA LEU A 410 -10.95 -9.39 15.81
C LEU A 410 -9.79 -10.39 15.87
N ALA A 411 -8.57 -9.94 15.60
CA ALA A 411 -7.38 -10.78 15.72
C ALA A 411 -7.26 -11.34 17.14
N TYR A 412 -7.38 -10.49 18.16
CA TYR A 412 -7.35 -10.91 19.56
C TYR A 412 -8.50 -11.84 19.92
N GLY A 413 -9.74 -11.48 19.55
CA GLY A 413 -10.95 -12.24 19.86
C GLY A 413 -10.89 -13.66 19.31
N VAL A 414 -10.44 -13.82 18.06
CA VAL A 414 -10.29 -15.14 17.43
C VAL A 414 -9.19 -15.96 18.09
N VAL A 415 -8.02 -15.37 18.37
CA VAL A 415 -6.88 -16.08 18.98
C VAL A 415 -7.19 -16.54 20.40
N THR A 416 -7.94 -15.73 21.17
CA THR A 416 -8.30 -16.06 22.55
C THR A 416 -9.60 -16.85 22.69
N GLY A 417 -10.36 -17.02 21.60
CA GLY A 417 -11.72 -17.58 21.66
C GLY A 417 -12.70 -16.70 22.43
N ASN A 418 -12.44 -15.40 22.56
CA ASN A 418 -13.27 -14.48 23.32
C ASN A 418 -14.51 -14.06 22.50
N ALA A 419 -15.63 -14.74 22.77
CA ALA A 419 -16.88 -14.52 22.06
C ALA A 419 -17.46 -13.10 22.22
N SER A 420 -17.28 -12.45 23.38
CA SER A 420 -17.84 -11.10 23.59
C SER A 420 -17.09 -10.05 22.76
N ILE A 421 -15.77 -10.19 22.61
CA ILE A 421 -14.98 -9.32 21.71
C ILE A 421 -15.36 -9.57 20.25
N CYS A 422 -15.54 -10.84 19.86
CA CYS A 422 -16.00 -11.18 18.52
C CYS A 422 -17.38 -10.58 18.20
N ASP A 423 -18.32 -10.62 19.16
CA ASP A 423 -19.66 -10.05 18.98
C ASP A 423 -19.64 -8.51 18.96
N PHE A 424 -18.81 -7.88 19.80
CA PHE A 424 -18.54 -6.43 19.75
C PHE A 424 -18.05 -6.00 18.36
N VAL A 425 -17.09 -6.75 17.80
CA VAL A 425 -16.59 -6.49 16.45
C VAL A 425 -17.68 -6.67 15.39
N ARG A 426 -18.46 -7.77 15.48
CA ARG A 426 -19.55 -8.07 14.55
C ARG A 426 -20.56 -6.93 14.50
N SER A 427 -20.99 -6.46 15.68
CA SER A 427 -21.94 -5.36 15.82
C SER A 427 -21.37 -4.04 15.27
N GLY A 428 -20.11 -3.71 15.59
CA GLY A 428 -19.43 -2.53 15.04
C GLY A 428 -19.27 -2.57 13.52
N TYR A 429 -18.98 -3.74 12.94
CA TYR A 429 -18.92 -3.94 11.49
C TYR A 429 -20.29 -3.71 10.83
N GLU A 430 -21.36 -4.28 11.40
CA GLU A 430 -22.73 -4.12 10.88
C GLU A 430 -23.20 -2.66 10.95
N HIS A 431 -22.82 -1.95 12.02
CA HIS A 431 -23.01 -0.51 12.12
C HIS A 431 -22.25 0.23 11.01
N LEU A 432 -20.96 -0.05 10.79
CA LEU A 432 -20.17 0.60 9.73
C LEU A 432 -20.76 0.37 8.35
N ARG A 433 -21.13 -0.89 8.07
CA ARG A 433 -21.73 -1.34 6.82
C ARG A 433 -23.01 -0.59 6.44
N SER A 434 -23.74 -0.03 7.41
CA SER A 434 -24.93 0.78 7.15
C SER A 434 -24.65 2.18 6.59
N ASN A 435 -23.39 2.65 6.65
CA ASN A 435 -22.99 3.97 6.19
C ASN A 435 -22.52 3.93 4.73
N GLY A 436 -23.46 3.93 3.78
CA GLY A 436 -23.16 3.92 2.34
C GLY A 436 -24.08 2.99 1.56
N ILE A 437 -23.61 2.49 0.41
CA ILE A 437 -24.35 1.53 -0.42
C ILE A 437 -23.62 0.18 -0.35
N HIS A 438 -23.88 -0.58 0.70
CA HIS A 438 -23.25 -1.89 0.92
C HIS A 438 -23.46 -2.87 -0.26
N ARG A 439 -24.55 -2.73 -1.04
CA ARG A 439 -24.83 -3.57 -2.23
C ARG A 439 -23.77 -3.44 -3.32
N MET A 440 -23.09 -2.30 -3.40
CA MET A 440 -21.94 -2.09 -4.30
C MET A 440 -20.61 -2.08 -3.56
N GLY A 441 -20.62 -2.32 -2.24
CA GLY A 441 -19.44 -2.20 -1.39
C GLY A 441 -18.97 -0.76 -1.16
N TYR A 442 -19.83 0.25 -1.32
CA TYR A 442 -19.51 1.64 -1.02
C TYR A 442 -19.76 1.95 0.46
N PHE A 443 -18.75 2.45 1.17
CA PHE A 443 -18.83 2.84 2.59
C PHE A 443 -18.29 4.27 2.77
N ALA A 444 -19.13 5.16 3.30
CA ALA A 444 -18.73 6.53 3.61
C ALA A 444 -17.60 6.55 4.68
N TYR A 445 -16.62 7.44 4.50
CA TYR A 445 -15.47 7.58 5.41
C TYR A 445 -15.79 8.42 6.66
N GLN A 446 -16.86 9.20 6.64
CA GLN A 446 -17.36 10.01 7.76
C GLN A 446 -18.89 10.10 7.70
N THR A 447 -19.58 10.07 8.85
CA THR A 447 -21.04 10.20 8.95
C THR A 447 -21.49 11.61 8.60
N THR A 448 -20.59 12.59 8.76
CA THR A 448 -20.83 14.02 8.52
C THR A 448 -20.38 14.49 7.14
N GLY A 449 -20.02 13.55 6.24
CA GLY A 449 -19.86 13.87 4.83
C GLY A 449 -18.46 14.23 4.40
N VAL A 450 -17.59 13.22 4.25
CA VAL A 450 -16.46 13.27 3.32
C VAL A 450 -16.27 11.87 2.71
N TYR A 451 -15.90 11.91 1.44
CA TYR A 451 -15.51 10.85 0.52
C TYR A 451 -14.87 9.61 1.14
N GLU A 452 -15.15 8.44 0.55
CA GLU A 452 -14.54 7.16 0.90
C GLU A 452 -13.02 7.14 0.67
N ALA A 453 -12.29 6.47 1.57
CA ALA A 453 -10.87 6.17 1.39
C ALA A 453 -10.62 4.70 1.06
N GLY A 454 -9.71 4.43 0.11
CA GLY A 454 -9.36 3.06 -0.31
C GLY A 454 -8.79 2.19 0.84
N CYS A 455 -8.27 2.81 1.91
CA CYS A 455 -7.88 2.11 3.13
C CYS A 455 -9.07 1.46 3.85
N ASN A 456 -10.20 2.17 3.96
CA ASN A 456 -11.37 1.70 4.68
C ASN A 456 -11.98 0.45 4.02
N GLN A 457 -11.99 0.42 2.68
CA GLN A 457 -12.42 -0.76 1.93
C GLN A 457 -11.55 -1.97 2.20
N GLY A 458 -10.22 -1.78 2.21
CA GLY A 458 -9.27 -2.86 2.51
C GLY A 458 -9.50 -3.45 3.90
N ASP A 459 -9.83 -2.63 4.90
CA ASP A 459 -10.10 -3.09 6.26
C ASP A 459 -11.47 -3.76 6.39
N MET A 460 -12.53 -3.18 5.82
CA MET A 460 -13.85 -3.79 5.83
C MET A 460 -13.85 -5.17 5.18
N LEU A 461 -13.11 -5.30 4.09
CA LEU A 461 -12.86 -6.57 3.42
C LEU A 461 -12.13 -7.55 4.33
N ALA A 462 -11.05 -7.11 5.01
CA ALA A 462 -10.28 -7.94 5.93
C ALA A 462 -11.11 -8.43 7.13
N VAL A 463 -11.93 -7.56 7.73
CA VAL A 463 -12.82 -7.89 8.85
C VAL A 463 -13.87 -8.91 8.41
N ALA A 464 -14.55 -8.67 7.28
CA ALA A 464 -15.57 -9.58 6.74
C ALA A 464 -15.02 -10.98 6.42
N ILE A 465 -13.83 -11.05 5.80
CA ILE A 465 -13.13 -12.31 5.52
C ILE A 465 -12.86 -13.06 6.83
N LYS A 466 -12.25 -12.38 7.81
CA LYS A 466 -11.85 -13.02 9.06
C LYS A 466 -13.04 -13.49 9.89
N MET A 467 -14.13 -12.71 9.96
CA MET A 467 -15.37 -13.14 10.61
C MET A 467 -15.96 -14.39 9.93
N SER A 468 -15.90 -14.44 8.60
CA SER A 468 -16.36 -15.58 7.82
C SER A 468 -15.50 -16.83 8.02
N HIS A 469 -14.17 -16.68 8.11
CA HIS A 469 -13.25 -17.77 8.44
C HIS A 469 -13.43 -18.28 9.87
N ALA A 470 -13.67 -17.37 10.82
CA ALA A 470 -13.85 -17.70 12.23
C ALA A 470 -15.25 -18.29 12.54
N GLY A 471 -16.18 -18.27 11.59
CA GLY A 471 -17.55 -18.75 11.80
C GLY A 471 -18.42 -17.84 12.66
N ILE A 472 -18.03 -16.56 12.81
CA ILE A 472 -18.80 -15.54 13.55
C ILE A 472 -20.07 -15.18 12.76
N GLY A 473 -20.00 -15.18 11.44
CA GLY A 473 -21.12 -14.99 10.52
C GLY A 473 -20.70 -15.25 9.08
N ASP A 474 -21.65 -15.34 8.15
CA ASP A 474 -21.39 -15.53 6.73
C ASP A 474 -21.41 -14.19 5.99
N TYR A 475 -20.26 -13.53 5.92
CA TYR A 475 -20.09 -12.22 5.27
C TYR A 475 -19.50 -12.32 3.87
N TRP A 476 -19.45 -13.51 3.27
CA TRP A 476 -18.83 -13.72 1.96
C TRP A 476 -19.52 -12.95 0.81
N ASP A 477 -20.83 -12.71 0.89
CA ASP A 477 -21.50 -11.84 -0.09
C ASP A 477 -21.06 -10.38 0.03
N ASP A 478 -20.71 -9.93 1.24
CA ASP A 478 -20.17 -8.58 1.44
C ASP A 478 -18.75 -8.49 0.91
N VAL A 479 -17.92 -9.50 1.19
CA VAL A 479 -16.58 -9.64 0.60
C VAL A 479 -16.67 -9.57 -0.92
N ASP A 480 -17.57 -10.35 -1.53
CA ASP A 480 -17.78 -10.38 -2.98
C ASP A 480 -18.23 -9.02 -3.52
N ARG A 481 -19.20 -8.36 -2.88
CA ARG A 481 -19.69 -7.03 -3.27
C ARG A 481 -18.62 -5.95 -3.18
N ILE A 482 -17.78 -5.98 -2.15
CA ILE A 482 -16.68 -5.03 -1.95
C ILE A 482 -15.61 -5.22 -3.01
N ILE A 483 -15.02 -6.43 -3.10
CA ILE A 483 -13.84 -6.68 -3.93
C ILE A 483 -14.13 -6.57 -5.42
N ARG A 484 -15.32 -6.99 -5.88
CA ARG A 484 -15.63 -6.97 -7.33
C ARG A 484 -16.08 -5.61 -7.85
N ASN A 485 -16.43 -4.70 -6.95
CA ASN A 485 -16.95 -3.38 -7.28
C ASN A 485 -16.02 -2.32 -6.71
N HIS A 486 -16.42 -1.70 -5.61
CA HIS A 486 -15.89 -0.40 -5.21
C HIS A 486 -14.41 -0.45 -4.83
N HIS A 487 -13.93 -1.55 -4.23
CA HIS A 487 -12.51 -1.67 -3.91
C HIS A 487 -11.63 -1.67 -5.17
N VAL A 488 -11.91 -2.52 -6.17
CA VAL A 488 -11.09 -2.55 -7.40
C VAL A 488 -11.33 -1.35 -8.32
N GLU A 489 -12.51 -0.71 -8.24
CA GLU A 489 -12.76 0.57 -8.91
C GLU A 489 -11.96 1.72 -8.32
N SER A 490 -11.68 1.68 -7.01
CA SER A 490 -10.85 2.70 -6.36
C SER A 490 -9.37 2.64 -6.74
N GLN A 491 -8.91 1.60 -7.45
CA GLN A 491 -7.52 1.52 -7.89
C GLN A 491 -7.31 2.32 -9.20
N PHE A 492 -6.37 3.26 -9.20
CA PHE A 492 -5.99 3.97 -10.43
C PHE A 492 -5.37 3.00 -11.43
N VAL A 493 -5.99 2.83 -12.59
CA VAL A 493 -5.48 1.92 -13.65
C VAL A 493 -5.44 2.55 -15.04
N ASP A 494 -6.16 3.65 -15.24
CA ASP A 494 -6.15 4.41 -16.48
C ASP A 494 -5.28 5.66 -16.31
N ARG A 495 -4.19 5.72 -17.05
CA ARG A 495 -3.25 6.84 -16.99
C ARG A 495 -3.84 8.12 -17.56
N ASP A 496 -4.62 8.02 -18.62
CA ASP A 496 -5.11 9.18 -19.36
C ASP A 496 -6.24 9.87 -18.58
N LEU A 497 -7.11 9.09 -17.92
CA LEU A 497 -8.11 9.63 -17.00
C LEU A 497 -7.47 10.33 -15.80
N LEU A 498 -6.41 9.75 -15.24
CA LEU A 498 -5.67 10.34 -14.13
C LEU A 498 -4.97 11.64 -14.55
N GLU A 499 -4.30 11.62 -15.70
CA GLU A 499 -3.64 12.81 -16.26
C GLU A 499 -4.67 13.92 -16.53
N ARG A 500 -5.82 13.59 -17.12
CA ARG A 500 -6.93 14.53 -17.32
C ARG A 500 -7.40 15.14 -16.01
N MET A 501 -7.66 14.32 -14.99
CA MET A 501 -8.07 14.79 -13.66
C MET A 501 -7.05 15.80 -13.09
N VAL A 502 -5.76 15.45 -13.13
CA VAL A 502 -4.67 16.30 -12.63
C VAL A 502 -4.57 17.61 -13.41
N GLN A 503 -4.56 17.57 -14.74
CA GLN A 503 -4.42 18.76 -15.59
C GLN A 503 -5.55 19.79 -15.44
N ASN A 504 -6.73 19.36 -14.95
CA ASN A 504 -7.86 20.24 -14.68
C ASN A 504 -7.83 20.90 -13.29
N ASN A 505 -6.79 20.66 -12.48
CA ASN A 505 -6.60 21.35 -11.21
C ASN A 505 -5.89 22.70 -11.39
N PRO A 506 -6.05 23.64 -10.45
CA PRO A 506 -5.29 24.89 -10.49
C PRO A 506 -3.79 24.61 -10.36
N ASN A 507 -2.97 25.34 -11.11
CA ASN A 507 -1.52 25.34 -10.91
C ASN A 507 -1.18 26.15 -9.66
N ARG A 508 -0.76 25.48 -8.59
CA ARG A 508 -0.31 26.12 -7.35
C ARG A 508 1.21 26.04 -7.28
N LEU A 509 1.85 27.15 -6.92
CA LEU A 509 3.29 27.13 -6.62
C LEU A 509 3.56 26.10 -5.53
N LEU A 510 4.62 25.31 -5.72
CA LEU A 510 5.09 24.44 -4.65
C LEU A 510 5.45 25.30 -3.43
N PRO A 511 5.04 24.89 -2.22
CA PRO A 511 5.45 25.58 -1.01
C PRO A 511 6.98 25.63 -0.92
N ARG A 512 7.53 26.63 -0.23
CA ARG A 512 8.94 26.59 0.13
C ARG A 512 9.13 25.46 1.14
N GLY A 513 10.10 24.61 0.90
CA GLY A 513 10.58 23.67 1.91
C GLY A 513 12.02 23.27 1.65
N TYR A 514 12.45 22.22 2.33
CA TYR A 514 13.85 21.81 2.38
C TYR A 514 14.29 21.15 1.07
N PRO A 515 15.59 21.24 0.71
CA PRO A 515 16.12 20.50 -0.43
C PRO A 515 15.84 19.00 -0.32
N GLY A 516 15.20 18.41 -1.34
CA GLY A 516 14.85 16.99 -1.37
C GLY A 516 13.48 16.63 -0.78
N GLU A 517 12.77 17.58 -0.16
CA GLU A 517 11.45 17.34 0.46
C GLU A 517 10.33 17.12 -0.56
N TYR A 518 10.49 17.60 -1.80
CA TYR A 518 9.49 17.53 -2.86
C TYR A 518 9.99 16.80 -4.10
N CYS A 519 9.09 16.07 -4.76
CA CYS A 519 9.35 15.42 -6.04
C CYS A 519 8.19 15.60 -7.02
N THR A 520 8.44 16.25 -8.15
CA THR A 520 7.49 16.42 -9.27
C THR A 520 7.71 15.40 -10.39
N ASP A 521 8.69 14.52 -10.26
CA ASP A 521 9.13 13.66 -11.36
C ASP A 521 8.12 12.54 -11.62
N ASN A 522 7.49 12.59 -12.79
CA ASN A 522 6.59 11.56 -13.33
C ASN A 522 5.50 11.08 -12.35
N VAL A 523 4.95 11.97 -11.53
CA VAL A 523 4.06 11.59 -10.42
C VAL A 523 2.82 10.84 -10.90
N VAL A 524 2.24 11.25 -12.04
CA VAL A 524 1.11 10.54 -12.67
C VAL A 524 1.44 9.06 -12.89
N ASP A 525 2.59 8.76 -13.48
CA ASP A 525 3.04 7.38 -13.73
C ASP A 525 3.37 6.62 -12.45
N ARG A 526 3.88 7.31 -11.43
CA ARG A 526 4.25 6.71 -10.13
C ARG A 526 3.03 6.25 -9.33
N VAL A 527 1.90 6.95 -9.45
CA VAL A 527 0.69 6.64 -8.67
C VAL A 527 -0.23 5.61 -9.37
N ILE A 528 0.03 5.22 -10.63
CA ILE A 528 -0.76 4.18 -11.30
C ILE A 528 -0.62 2.84 -10.56
N GLY A 529 -1.76 2.28 -10.16
CA GLY A 529 -1.88 1.09 -9.33
C GLY A 529 -2.13 1.38 -7.85
N SER A 530 -2.07 2.65 -7.43
CA SER A 530 -2.34 3.08 -6.05
C SER A 530 -3.84 3.27 -5.77
N PHE A 531 -4.15 3.54 -4.50
CA PHE A 531 -5.50 3.75 -3.99
C PHE A 531 -5.61 5.17 -3.38
N PRO A 532 -6.70 5.92 -3.65
CA PRO A 532 -6.91 7.28 -3.19
C PRO A 532 -7.40 7.32 -1.73
N SER A 533 -7.43 8.53 -1.16
CA SER A 533 -8.11 8.77 0.12
C SER A 533 -9.54 9.31 -0.03
N ASN A 534 -9.94 9.81 -1.20
CA ASN A 534 -11.23 10.46 -1.42
C ASN A 534 -11.91 9.96 -2.71
N MET A 535 -13.00 9.22 -2.55
CA MET A 535 -13.88 8.76 -3.63
C MET A 535 -15.37 8.94 -3.29
N SER A 536 -16.18 9.32 -4.28
CA SER A 536 -17.64 9.24 -4.24
C SER A 536 -18.12 7.86 -4.74
N ALA A 537 -19.42 7.62 -4.78
CA ALA A 537 -19.97 6.41 -5.40
C ALA A 537 -19.63 6.29 -6.90
N THR A 538 -19.26 7.39 -7.58
CA THR A 538 -19.08 7.41 -9.05
C THR A 538 -17.78 8.05 -9.55
N SER A 539 -16.96 8.64 -8.68
CA SER A 539 -15.71 9.29 -9.07
C SER A 539 -14.66 9.34 -7.95
N ILE A 540 -13.38 9.21 -8.31
CA ILE A 540 -12.25 9.56 -7.44
C ILE A 540 -11.97 11.05 -7.61
N ILE A 541 -11.76 11.74 -6.48
CA ILE A 541 -11.67 13.20 -6.44
C ILE A 541 -10.22 13.60 -6.17
N PRO A 542 -9.67 14.58 -6.92
CA PRO A 542 -8.29 15.00 -6.75
C PRO A 542 -8.09 15.57 -5.34
N GLY A 543 -7.06 15.10 -4.67
CA GLY A 543 -6.79 15.48 -3.29
C GLY A 543 -5.34 15.38 -2.89
N HIS A 544 -5.13 15.69 -1.63
CA HIS A 544 -3.95 15.30 -0.87
C HIS A 544 -4.23 13.93 -0.27
N TYR A 545 -3.35 12.97 -0.51
CA TYR A 545 -3.45 11.62 0.02
C TYR A 545 -2.22 11.31 0.85
N ILE A 546 -2.44 10.67 1.99
CA ILE A 546 -1.39 10.14 2.84
C ILE A 546 -1.07 8.72 2.36
N MET A 547 0.22 8.34 2.37
CA MET A 547 0.70 7.04 1.92
C MET A 547 0.05 5.82 2.60
N CYS A 548 -0.64 6.00 3.72
CA CYS A 548 -1.37 4.94 4.40
C CYS A 548 -2.46 4.31 3.51
N CYS A 549 -3.08 5.09 2.63
CA CYS A 549 -4.17 4.65 1.75
C CYS A 549 -3.68 3.67 0.68
N PRO A 550 -2.62 3.99 -0.12
CA PRO A 550 -2.01 3.04 -1.03
C PRO A 550 -1.68 1.69 -0.40
N ALA A 551 -1.10 1.67 0.81
CA ALA A 551 -0.71 0.43 1.47
C ALA A 551 -1.91 -0.40 1.95
N ASN A 552 -2.84 0.22 2.69
CA ASN A 552 -3.99 -0.49 3.26
C ASN A 552 -4.96 -0.96 2.17
N GLY A 553 -5.23 -0.14 1.15
CA GLY A 553 -6.02 -0.54 0.00
C GLY A 553 -5.37 -1.73 -0.71
N SER A 554 -4.06 -1.67 -0.93
CA SER A 554 -3.29 -2.76 -1.54
C SER A 554 -3.35 -4.08 -0.75
N ARG A 555 -3.32 -4.04 0.59
CA ARG A 555 -3.49 -5.25 1.42
C ARG A 555 -4.85 -5.91 1.23
N GLY A 556 -5.90 -5.13 1.00
CA GLY A 556 -7.25 -5.64 0.70
C GLY A 556 -7.24 -6.61 -0.48
N LEU A 557 -6.47 -6.31 -1.53
CA LEU A 557 -6.29 -7.21 -2.68
C LEU A 557 -5.66 -8.54 -2.28
N ALA A 558 -4.63 -8.53 -1.43
CA ALA A 558 -3.95 -9.73 -0.97
C ALA A 558 -4.88 -10.61 -0.13
N TYR A 559 -5.60 -10.01 0.83
CA TYR A 559 -6.55 -10.75 1.68
C TYR A 559 -7.67 -11.38 0.87
N ALA A 560 -8.26 -10.63 -0.06
CA ALA A 560 -9.30 -11.20 -0.91
C ALA A 560 -8.75 -12.28 -1.84
N TRP A 561 -7.59 -12.08 -2.46
CA TRP A 561 -6.98 -13.10 -3.33
C TRP A 561 -6.68 -14.40 -2.58
N ASP A 562 -6.18 -14.30 -1.35
CA ASP A 562 -5.95 -15.46 -0.49
C ASP A 562 -7.27 -16.18 -0.19
N ALA A 563 -8.28 -15.42 0.25
CA ALA A 563 -9.59 -15.91 0.65
C ALA A 563 -10.42 -16.53 -0.51
N ILE A 564 -10.06 -16.34 -1.78
CA ILE A 564 -10.78 -16.98 -2.90
C ILE A 564 -10.78 -18.51 -2.73
N VAL A 565 -9.64 -19.10 -2.34
CA VAL A 565 -9.48 -20.55 -2.15
C VAL A 565 -8.75 -20.85 -0.84
N ASP A 566 -9.45 -21.47 0.10
CA ASP A 566 -8.82 -22.09 1.27
C ASP A 566 -8.43 -23.53 0.96
N GLY A 567 -7.16 -23.85 1.14
CA GLY A 567 -6.65 -25.20 0.99
C GLY A 567 -6.12 -25.81 2.29
N ARG A 568 -6.45 -27.07 2.56
CA ARG A 568 -5.94 -27.83 3.71
C ARG A 568 -5.75 -29.29 3.33
N GLY A 569 -4.49 -29.75 3.28
CA GLY A 569 -4.17 -31.11 2.84
C GLY A 569 -4.72 -31.38 1.44
N ASP A 570 -5.58 -32.40 1.31
CA ASP A 570 -6.26 -32.79 0.08
C ASP A 570 -7.68 -32.20 -0.07
N LYS A 571 -7.97 -31.08 0.60
CA LYS A 571 -9.27 -30.38 0.51
C LYS A 571 -9.11 -28.95 0.03
N ALA A 572 -10.03 -28.51 -0.81
CA ALA A 572 -10.13 -27.13 -1.28
C ALA A 572 -11.53 -26.57 -1.04
N LYS A 573 -11.60 -25.33 -0.60
CA LYS A 573 -12.83 -24.59 -0.39
C LYS A 573 -12.76 -23.28 -1.16
N VAL A 574 -13.61 -23.12 -2.17
CA VAL A 574 -13.73 -21.91 -2.99
C VAL A 574 -14.78 -21.01 -2.33
N ASN A 575 -14.36 -19.88 -1.75
CA ASN A 575 -15.28 -18.94 -1.09
C ASN A 575 -15.80 -17.85 -2.02
N LEU A 576 -15.01 -17.47 -3.03
CA LEU A 576 -15.36 -16.43 -4.00
C LEU A 576 -15.31 -16.99 -5.42
N LEU A 577 -16.28 -16.63 -6.26
CA LEU A 577 -16.30 -17.01 -7.67
C LEU A 577 -15.49 -16.00 -8.50
N LEU A 578 -14.17 -15.97 -8.26
CA LEU A 578 -13.19 -15.08 -8.90
C LEU A 578 -12.03 -15.89 -9.47
N ASN A 579 -11.31 -15.32 -10.45
CA ASN A 579 -10.14 -16.00 -11.02
C ASN A 579 -9.07 -16.23 -9.96
N ARG A 580 -8.58 -17.48 -9.86
CA ARG A 580 -7.54 -17.85 -8.90
C ARG A 580 -6.72 -19.02 -9.40
N ALA A 581 -5.40 -18.86 -9.41
CA ALA A 581 -4.45 -19.95 -9.59
C ALA A 581 -3.94 -20.39 -8.22
N SER A 582 -4.13 -21.63 -7.78
CA SER A 582 -3.65 -22.09 -6.45
C SER A 582 -2.94 -23.46 -6.52
N LYS A 583 -2.45 -23.95 -5.38
CA LYS A 583 -1.88 -25.30 -5.28
C LYS A 583 -2.93 -26.41 -5.43
N TRP A 584 -4.17 -26.14 -5.01
CA TRP A 584 -5.22 -27.16 -4.94
C TRP A 584 -6.12 -27.19 -6.16
N VAL A 585 -6.60 -26.02 -6.56
CA VAL A 585 -7.51 -25.84 -7.69
C VAL A 585 -7.20 -24.53 -8.40
N ASP A 586 -7.44 -24.48 -9.70
CA ASP A 586 -7.59 -23.22 -10.41
C ASP A 586 -9.07 -22.91 -10.58
N VAL A 587 -9.44 -21.64 -10.41
CA VAL A 587 -10.79 -21.13 -10.61
C VAL A 587 -10.75 -20.17 -11.80
N ASP A 588 -11.55 -20.48 -12.81
CA ASP A 588 -11.81 -19.65 -13.98
C ASP A 588 -13.25 -19.14 -13.89
N SER A 589 -13.41 -17.87 -13.53
CA SER A 589 -14.72 -17.26 -13.36
C SER A 589 -15.10 -16.44 -14.59
N TYR A 590 -16.23 -16.77 -15.20
CA TYR A 590 -16.75 -16.03 -16.36
C TYR A 590 -17.67 -14.87 -15.94
N LEU A 591 -17.83 -14.63 -14.63
CA LEU A 591 -18.65 -13.55 -14.11
C LEU A 591 -18.03 -12.17 -14.40
N PRO A 592 -18.85 -11.15 -14.73
CA PRO A 592 -20.31 -11.17 -14.80
C PRO A 592 -20.89 -11.53 -16.18
N TYR A 593 -20.07 -11.85 -17.18
CA TYR A 593 -20.50 -12.07 -18.56
C TYR A 593 -21.45 -13.26 -18.68
N GLU A 594 -21.02 -14.39 -18.09
CA GLU A 594 -21.71 -15.67 -18.10
C GLU A 594 -21.76 -16.22 -16.67
N GLY A 595 -22.87 -16.88 -16.31
CA GLY A 595 -23.01 -17.56 -15.03
C GLY A 595 -22.34 -18.92 -15.10
N LYS A 596 -21.03 -18.89 -15.33
CA LYS A 596 -20.18 -20.05 -15.56
C LYS A 596 -18.92 -19.92 -14.71
N VAL A 597 -18.59 -20.97 -14.00
CA VAL A 597 -17.32 -21.08 -13.27
C VAL A 597 -16.73 -22.46 -13.54
N VAL A 598 -15.47 -22.49 -13.95
CA VAL A 598 -14.74 -23.73 -14.21
C VAL A 598 -13.63 -23.86 -13.16
N ILE A 599 -13.59 -25.00 -12.47
CA ILE A 599 -12.64 -25.30 -11.43
C ILE A 599 -11.79 -26.49 -11.90
N HIS A 600 -10.51 -26.25 -12.15
CA HIS A 600 -9.57 -27.27 -12.55
C HIS A 600 -8.87 -27.83 -11.32
N ASN A 601 -9.19 -29.07 -10.97
CA ASN A 601 -8.67 -29.72 -9.79
C ASN A 601 -7.22 -30.18 -10.01
N LYS A 602 -6.32 -29.78 -9.12
CA LYS A 602 -4.91 -30.25 -9.16
C LYS A 602 -4.72 -31.43 -8.23
N ILE A 603 -5.16 -31.32 -6.98
CA ILE A 603 -4.87 -32.34 -5.95
C ILE A 603 -6.03 -32.64 -4.99
N ALA A 604 -7.12 -31.88 -4.98
CA ALA A 604 -8.13 -32.00 -3.93
C ALA A 604 -9.02 -33.24 -4.13
N LYS A 605 -9.23 -34.03 -3.07
CA LYS A 605 -10.25 -35.09 -3.03
C LYS A 605 -11.63 -34.55 -2.68
N GLN A 606 -11.68 -33.44 -1.95
CA GLN A 606 -12.91 -32.71 -1.68
C GLN A 606 -12.78 -31.27 -2.16
N VAL A 607 -13.70 -30.85 -3.02
CA VAL A 607 -13.88 -29.45 -3.42
C VAL A 607 -15.22 -28.96 -2.87
N SER A 608 -15.19 -27.87 -2.11
CA SER A 608 -16.39 -27.21 -1.59
C SER A 608 -16.51 -25.83 -2.24
N VAL A 609 -17.66 -25.49 -2.84
CA VAL A 609 -17.81 -24.22 -3.58
C VAL A 609 -18.96 -23.42 -2.98
N ARG A 610 -18.67 -22.22 -2.49
CA ARG A 610 -19.71 -21.30 -2.01
C ARG A 610 -20.51 -20.78 -3.19
N ILE A 611 -21.83 -20.83 -3.08
CA ILE A 611 -22.75 -20.26 -4.06
C ILE A 611 -23.34 -18.95 -3.51
N PRO A 612 -23.12 -17.79 -4.17
CA PRO A 612 -23.65 -16.51 -3.74
C PRO A 612 -25.18 -16.50 -3.62
N ILE A 613 -25.71 -15.69 -2.69
CA ILE A 613 -27.15 -15.67 -2.37
C ILE A 613 -28.06 -15.30 -3.56
N TRP A 614 -27.55 -14.56 -4.54
CA TRP A 614 -28.31 -14.14 -5.72
C TRP A 614 -28.49 -15.24 -6.77
N VAL A 615 -27.77 -16.36 -6.66
CA VAL A 615 -27.87 -17.49 -7.59
C VAL A 615 -29.10 -18.32 -7.24
N ASP A 616 -29.99 -18.49 -8.22
CA ASP A 616 -31.14 -19.38 -8.12
C ASP A 616 -30.69 -20.85 -8.07
N ARG A 617 -30.68 -21.44 -6.88
CA ARG A 617 -30.24 -22.82 -6.64
C ARG A 617 -31.03 -23.85 -7.48
N SER A 618 -32.28 -23.55 -7.86
CA SER A 618 -33.10 -24.47 -8.66
C SER A 618 -32.63 -24.57 -10.12
N LYS A 619 -31.88 -23.57 -10.61
CA LYS A 619 -31.36 -23.50 -11.97
C LYS A 619 -29.87 -23.78 -12.06
N LEU A 620 -29.20 -23.92 -10.92
CA LEU A 620 -27.79 -24.27 -10.83
C LEU A 620 -27.57 -25.71 -11.30
N GLN A 621 -26.57 -25.91 -12.14
CA GLN A 621 -26.12 -27.21 -12.60
C GLN A 621 -24.63 -27.36 -12.35
N ALA A 622 -24.20 -28.59 -12.08
CA ALA A 622 -22.79 -28.93 -11.95
C ALA A 622 -22.46 -30.14 -12.83
N THR A 623 -21.28 -30.10 -13.45
CA THR A 623 -20.70 -31.25 -14.15
C THR A 623 -19.27 -31.48 -13.67
N VAL A 624 -18.85 -32.74 -13.63
CA VAL A 624 -17.44 -33.13 -13.45
C VAL A 624 -17.03 -33.91 -14.69
N ASN A 625 -16.01 -33.42 -15.40
CA ASN A 625 -15.57 -33.97 -16.69
C ASN A 625 -16.74 -34.13 -17.70
N GLY A 626 -17.65 -33.15 -17.73
CA GLY A 626 -18.84 -33.15 -18.58
C GLY A 626 -19.99 -34.06 -18.10
N THR A 627 -19.79 -34.86 -17.06
CA THR A 627 -20.84 -35.70 -16.49
C THR A 627 -21.62 -34.92 -15.44
N LYS A 628 -22.95 -34.85 -15.57
CA LYS A 628 -23.82 -34.16 -14.62
C LYS A 628 -23.71 -34.77 -13.22
N ARG A 629 -23.74 -33.90 -12.20
CA ARG A 629 -23.67 -34.28 -10.78
C ARG A 629 -24.92 -33.82 -10.04
N ASP A 630 -25.35 -34.64 -9.09
CA ASP A 630 -26.33 -34.22 -8.10
C ASP A 630 -25.68 -33.25 -7.11
N LEU A 631 -26.46 -32.27 -6.66
CA LEU A 631 -25.98 -31.18 -5.83
C LEU A 631 -26.18 -31.51 -4.34
N SER A 632 -25.08 -31.69 -3.62
CA SER A 632 -25.09 -31.83 -2.16
C SER A 632 -24.69 -30.52 -1.50
N TRP A 633 -25.46 -30.10 -0.48
CA TRP A 633 -25.32 -28.79 0.15
C TRP A 633 -24.93 -28.89 1.62
N LEU A 634 -24.05 -27.99 2.05
CA LEU A 634 -23.81 -27.65 3.45
C LEU A 634 -23.88 -26.12 3.60
N GLY A 635 -25.00 -25.62 4.11
CA GLY A 635 -25.29 -24.18 4.16
C GLY A 635 -25.31 -23.55 2.76
N ALA A 636 -24.34 -22.67 2.50
CA ALA A 636 -24.14 -22.02 1.21
C ALA A 636 -23.14 -22.74 0.28
N TYR A 637 -22.56 -23.86 0.71
CA TYR A 637 -21.54 -24.58 -0.05
C TYR A 637 -22.11 -25.81 -0.74
N LEU A 638 -21.76 -25.99 -2.02
CA LEU A 638 -21.82 -27.27 -2.69
C LEU A 638 -20.61 -28.13 -2.31
N ILE A 639 -20.83 -29.42 -2.03
CA ILE A 639 -19.79 -30.34 -1.61
C ILE A 639 -19.59 -31.45 -2.66
N PHE A 640 -18.36 -31.57 -3.17
CA PHE A 640 -17.93 -32.63 -4.07
C PHE A 640 -16.82 -33.44 -3.39
N GLY A 641 -17.17 -34.61 -2.82
CA GLY A 641 -16.29 -35.38 -1.93
C GLY A 641 -15.51 -36.53 -2.59
N ASP A 642 -15.68 -36.73 -3.90
CA ASP A 642 -15.11 -37.82 -4.70
C ASP A 642 -14.27 -37.29 -5.89
N MET A 643 -13.71 -36.10 -5.74
CA MET A 643 -12.89 -35.45 -6.76
C MET A 643 -11.54 -36.16 -6.92
N LYS A 644 -11.00 -36.17 -8.14
CA LYS A 644 -9.69 -36.73 -8.48
C LYS A 644 -8.78 -35.66 -9.08
N PRO A 645 -7.45 -35.77 -8.92
CA PRO A 645 -6.50 -34.94 -9.63
C PRO A 645 -6.82 -34.87 -11.14
N ASN A 646 -6.78 -33.67 -11.70
CA ASN A 646 -7.12 -33.33 -13.09
C ASN A 646 -8.62 -33.33 -13.45
N ASP A 647 -9.52 -33.59 -12.50
CA ASP A 647 -10.94 -33.39 -12.75
C ASP A 647 -11.26 -31.91 -13.03
N THR A 648 -12.16 -31.66 -13.97
CA THR A 648 -12.72 -30.33 -14.23
C THR A 648 -14.15 -30.28 -13.71
N LEU A 649 -14.37 -29.50 -12.66
CA LEU A 649 -15.71 -29.18 -12.15
C LEU A 649 -16.21 -27.90 -12.83
N GLN A 650 -17.37 -27.95 -13.47
CA GLN A 650 -18.03 -26.77 -14.04
C GLN A 650 -19.35 -26.52 -13.32
N LEU A 651 -19.61 -25.26 -12.98
CA LEU A 651 -20.87 -24.77 -12.48
C LEU A 651 -21.50 -23.84 -13.53
N ASP A 652 -22.79 -24.05 -13.80
CA ASP A 652 -23.58 -23.26 -14.75
C ASP A 652 -24.88 -22.79 -14.08
N PHE A 653 -25.17 -21.50 -14.19
CA PHE A 653 -26.34 -20.86 -13.62
C PHE A 653 -26.71 -19.58 -14.39
N PRO A 654 -27.97 -19.11 -14.33
CA PRO A 654 -28.33 -17.82 -14.91
C PRO A 654 -27.70 -16.65 -14.14
N VAL A 655 -27.20 -15.64 -14.86
CA VAL A 655 -26.81 -14.35 -14.24
C VAL A 655 -28.04 -13.48 -14.09
N THR A 656 -28.43 -13.17 -12.85
CA THR A 656 -29.53 -12.24 -12.57
C THR A 656 -29.12 -10.83 -12.95
N GLU A 657 -29.99 -10.11 -13.66
CA GLU A 657 -29.83 -8.68 -13.94
C GLU A 657 -30.86 -7.90 -13.12
N GLU A 658 -30.41 -6.88 -12.40
CA GLU A 658 -31.27 -6.10 -11.49
C GLU A 658 -30.89 -4.62 -11.59
N THR A 659 -31.89 -3.74 -11.66
CA THR A 659 -31.68 -2.30 -11.56
C THR A 659 -32.32 -1.80 -10.28
N LEU A 660 -31.50 -1.23 -9.39
CA LEU A 660 -31.94 -0.74 -8.09
C LEU A 660 -31.78 0.78 -7.99
N ARG A 661 -32.67 1.42 -7.21
CA ARG A 661 -32.51 2.80 -6.78
C ARG A 661 -32.05 2.83 -5.33
N LEU A 662 -30.79 3.19 -5.10
CA LEU A 662 -30.17 3.19 -3.77
C LEU A 662 -29.60 4.57 -3.46
N THR A 663 -29.69 4.98 -2.20
CA THR A 663 -29.30 6.32 -1.76
C THR A 663 -28.07 6.25 -0.87
N ALA A 664 -27.11 7.13 -1.12
CA ALA A 664 -26.02 7.42 -0.20
C ALA A 664 -26.06 8.88 0.24
N THR A 665 -25.32 9.20 1.31
CA THR A 665 -25.03 10.58 1.66
C THR A 665 -23.61 10.90 1.19
N GLU A 666 -23.46 11.90 0.33
CA GLU A 666 -22.17 12.37 -0.19
C GLU A 666 -21.98 13.83 0.21
N GLY A 667 -20.92 14.11 0.98
CA GLY A 667 -20.85 15.39 1.67
C GLY A 667 -22.09 15.61 2.53
N LYS A 668 -22.82 16.70 2.29
CA LYS A 668 -24.07 17.01 3.02
C LYS A 668 -25.34 16.63 2.25
N GLU A 669 -25.21 16.00 1.08
CA GLU A 669 -26.32 15.76 0.18
C GLU A 669 -26.70 14.27 0.14
N LYS A 670 -28.01 13.98 0.07
CA LYS A 670 -28.49 12.63 -0.21
C LYS A 670 -28.60 12.45 -1.71
N VAL A 671 -27.75 11.61 -2.27
CA VAL A 671 -27.74 11.29 -3.70
C VAL A 671 -28.35 9.93 -3.92
N THR A 672 -29.36 9.85 -4.79
CA THR A 672 -29.99 8.58 -5.17
C THR A 672 -29.47 8.13 -6.52
N TYR A 673 -28.85 6.97 -6.54
CA TYR A 673 -28.30 6.35 -7.73
C TYR A 673 -29.25 5.30 -8.29
N THR A 674 -29.33 5.21 -9.61
CA THR A 674 -29.87 4.06 -10.33
C THR A 674 -28.70 3.18 -10.73
N ILE A 675 -28.63 1.97 -10.17
CA ILE A 675 -27.48 1.07 -10.28
C ILE A 675 -27.92 -0.22 -10.96
N MET A 676 -27.24 -0.59 -12.05
CA MET A 676 -27.46 -1.84 -12.77
C MET A 676 -26.45 -2.90 -12.32
N PHE A 677 -26.97 -4.02 -11.83
CA PHE A 677 -26.22 -5.17 -11.37
C PHE A 677 -26.37 -6.35 -12.33
N ARG A 678 -25.28 -7.10 -12.53
CA ARG A 678 -25.26 -8.47 -13.05
C ARG A 678 -24.69 -9.38 -11.97
N GLY A 679 -25.55 -10.16 -11.31
CA GLY A 679 -25.26 -10.77 -10.02
C GLY A 679 -24.94 -9.71 -8.97
N ASN A 680 -23.78 -9.80 -8.32
CA ASN A 680 -23.27 -8.74 -7.44
C ASN A 680 -22.43 -7.67 -8.17
N THR A 681 -22.17 -7.79 -9.49
CA THR A 681 -21.28 -6.86 -10.21
C THR A 681 -22.04 -5.64 -10.70
N VAL A 682 -21.64 -4.44 -10.28
CA VAL A 682 -22.11 -3.17 -10.85
C VAL A 682 -21.53 -3.04 -12.26
N VAL A 683 -22.41 -2.91 -13.24
CA VAL A 683 -22.04 -2.71 -14.66
C VAL A 683 -22.47 -1.35 -15.18
N ASP A 684 -23.35 -0.64 -14.45
CA ASP A 684 -23.72 0.74 -14.74
C ASP A 684 -24.23 1.45 -13.48
N ILE A 685 -24.09 2.77 -13.44
CA ILE A 685 -24.54 3.63 -12.35
C ILE A 685 -24.86 5.03 -12.89
N SER A 686 -25.96 5.62 -12.42
CA SER A 686 -26.32 7.02 -12.72
C SER A 686 -26.91 7.73 -11.48
N PRO A 687 -26.75 9.05 -11.32
CA PRO A 687 -25.97 9.96 -12.18
C PRO A 687 -24.47 9.65 -12.12
N ARG A 688 -23.77 9.89 -13.24
CA ARG A 688 -22.30 9.83 -13.31
C ARG A 688 -21.73 11.21 -13.05
N ASP A 689 -20.54 11.26 -12.47
CA ASP A 689 -19.73 12.47 -12.40
C ASP A 689 -18.64 12.40 -13.49
N ASP A 690 -18.96 12.99 -14.65
CA ASP A 690 -18.07 13.06 -15.81
C ASP A 690 -17.30 14.39 -15.86
N SER A 691 -17.22 15.10 -14.72
CA SER A 691 -16.48 16.36 -14.63
C SER A 691 -15.01 16.15 -15.02
N PRO A 692 -14.39 17.07 -15.77
CA PRO A 692 -13.02 16.87 -16.25
C PRO A 692 -11.98 16.85 -15.12
N GLY A 693 -12.33 17.43 -13.96
CA GLY A 693 -11.51 17.46 -12.75
C GLY A 693 -11.65 16.22 -11.85
N VAL A 694 -12.35 15.17 -12.27
CA VAL A 694 -12.43 13.90 -11.51
C VAL A 694 -11.96 12.71 -12.34
N TYR A 695 -11.65 11.61 -11.67
CA TYR A 695 -11.43 10.31 -12.29
C TYR A 695 -12.74 9.49 -12.19
N PRO A 696 -13.51 9.35 -13.28
CA PRO A 696 -14.77 8.62 -13.25
C PRO A 696 -14.54 7.12 -13.07
N VAL A 697 -15.39 6.47 -12.27
CA VAL A 697 -15.38 5.01 -12.07
C VAL A 697 -16.63 4.36 -12.66
N TYR A 698 -16.68 3.03 -12.66
CA TYR A 698 -17.75 2.22 -13.28
C TYR A 698 -17.91 2.45 -14.79
N LEU A 699 -16.81 2.67 -15.51
CA LEU A 699 -16.75 2.67 -16.98
C LEU A 699 -16.76 1.23 -17.52
N ARG A 700 -17.87 0.52 -17.30
CA ARG A 700 -17.97 -0.94 -17.43
C ARG A 700 -18.92 -1.43 -18.53
N ASP A 701 -19.19 -0.62 -19.56
CA ASP A 701 -20.10 -1.02 -20.65
C ASP A 701 -19.70 -2.35 -21.31
N HIS A 702 -18.39 -2.61 -21.43
CA HIS A 702 -17.86 -3.87 -21.92
C HIS A 702 -18.35 -5.09 -21.11
N MET A 703 -18.66 -4.96 -19.82
CA MET A 703 -19.19 -6.03 -18.96
C MET A 703 -20.69 -6.32 -19.18
N LYS A 704 -21.39 -5.54 -20.01
CA LYS A 704 -22.77 -5.83 -20.44
C LYS A 704 -22.82 -6.92 -21.51
N ALA A 705 -21.69 -7.30 -22.11
CA ALA A 705 -21.63 -8.40 -23.07
C ALA A 705 -21.97 -9.76 -22.43
N LYS A 706 -22.55 -10.67 -23.22
CA LYS A 706 -23.02 -11.99 -22.75
C LYS A 706 -21.98 -13.12 -22.86
N LYS A 707 -20.80 -12.84 -23.40
CA LYS A 707 -19.71 -13.80 -23.57
C LYS A 707 -18.44 -13.21 -22.98
N ALA A 708 -17.78 -13.99 -22.12
CA ALA A 708 -16.54 -13.54 -21.53
C ALA A 708 -15.46 -13.49 -22.63
N PRO A 709 -14.73 -12.37 -22.78
CA PRO A 709 -13.50 -12.39 -23.55
C PRO A 709 -12.51 -13.39 -22.91
N MET A 710 -11.61 -13.95 -23.72
CA MET A 710 -10.60 -14.90 -23.25
C MET A 710 -9.21 -14.32 -23.50
N LYS A 711 -8.28 -14.57 -22.58
CA LYS A 711 -6.87 -14.15 -22.71
C LYS A 711 -5.92 -15.27 -22.31
N THR A 712 -4.74 -15.26 -22.91
CA THR A 712 -3.62 -16.11 -22.48
C THR A 712 -2.74 -15.34 -21.50
N ILE A 713 -2.48 -15.89 -20.32
CA ILE A 713 -1.67 -15.27 -19.27
C ILE A 713 -0.63 -16.24 -18.71
N GLN A 714 0.38 -15.68 -18.03
CA GLN A 714 1.25 -16.42 -17.12
C GLN A 714 0.62 -16.40 -15.72
N ARG A 715 0.26 -17.58 -15.20
CA ARG A 715 -0.21 -17.76 -13.83
C ARG A 715 0.96 -18.09 -12.92
N PHE A 716 0.94 -17.53 -11.71
CA PHE A 716 1.89 -17.82 -10.65
C PHE A 716 1.19 -18.53 -9.49
N VAL A 717 1.84 -19.55 -8.95
CA VAL A 717 1.43 -20.22 -7.71
C VAL A 717 2.62 -20.21 -6.76
N ALA A 718 2.51 -19.46 -5.68
CA ALA A 718 3.54 -19.39 -4.65
C ALA A 718 3.69 -20.73 -3.91
N ASP A 719 4.94 -21.06 -3.55
CA ASP A 719 5.26 -22.22 -2.71
C ASP A 719 4.84 -22.01 -1.25
N LYS A 720 4.68 -20.75 -0.82
CA LYS A 720 4.14 -20.36 0.48
C LYS A 720 2.76 -19.72 0.30
N GLU A 721 1.92 -19.89 1.31
CA GLU A 721 0.61 -19.22 1.36
C GLU A 721 0.77 -17.81 1.95
N VAL A 722 -0.17 -16.91 1.65
CA VAL A 722 -0.28 -15.64 2.37
C VAL A 722 -0.57 -15.97 3.83
N VAL A 723 -0.13 -15.10 4.75
CA VAL A 723 -0.47 -15.24 6.17
C VAL A 723 -1.98 -15.38 6.27
N ARG A 724 -2.44 -16.52 6.79
CA ARG A 724 -3.86 -16.84 6.97
C ARG A 724 -4.46 -15.80 7.91
N TRP A 725 -4.96 -14.72 7.31
CA TRP A 725 -5.53 -13.61 8.05
C TRP A 725 -6.71 -14.09 8.84
#